data_AF-A0A7X9CIW0-F1
#
_entry.id   AF-A0A7X9CIW0-F1
#
_cell.length_a   1.000
_cell.length_b   1.000
_cell.length_c   1.000
_cell.angle_alpha   90.00
_cell.angle_beta   90.00
_cell.angle_gamma   90.00
#
_symmetry.space_group_name_H-M   'P 1'
#
loop_
_entity.id
_entity.type
_entity.pdbx_description
1 polymer ?
#
loop_
_entity_poly.entity_id
_entity_poly.type
_entity_poly.pdbx_seq_one_letter_code
_entity_poly.pdbx_strand_id
1 'polypeptide(L)'
;LEYDHDRLQSIGITPNDIRQAVSRHYTVDFLGMAETGRPGETSSWIRIMLKSEAEKNHFDPEAIFVTNGAGNLIRLDQLVKVKHTEKEPSAYYRINGLNSIYLSLTAEESANQLRLNRQVKETMRQIEAALPAGYEIHASYDATDYIREELHKIYIRSGLTILILTLFVLLITRNGRYLFLIAASLFVDLAIAVIFYYLFKLEIQLYSLAGITISLSLIIDNAIIMTDHIMHKGKRNAIMPILTATVTTIGALSMIFLLDERLRLNLQDFAAVVMINLMVSLFVASLFVPAVVERIGLEKRRHGKKRKKWFLSSPLYSRARVIVRFTHLYEKTILLLSRRKWIAYVCIILMFGLPVFMLPDKIENETPLALKYNEIVESTTYKEKIKPVVDKALGGTLRLFVEKVYQGSYFTRSDEMVLTITASMPNGTTLEQMNNLVVSMERYLSGFPEIRQFQTSIHNPNRASINVFFRKEAQWSGFPYQLKSNVISRALQLGGGSWNVYGLEDQGFSNDVRESAGQYRVKLYGYNYDELAAWTDSLKQRLLTYRRIREVTVNSNFSWYKDDYQEFSFDLHREQLAARGIRPGELFTTLQPLFARNIWAGAVTVDGGNEAINLTSKQAKDYDIWALQHFGLNSGDYFFKLNDVASIAKGQAPQEVGKENQQYRLTMQYDYIGSHTQGQKILERELEEINKRLPMGYTAHSEGNYWGWDSNDNKQYRLIALLIVIIFFTTSILFNSLKQPVAVIFIIPVSFIGIFLTFYWFKLNFDQGGFASFILLSGITINAAIYIVDEYNRLRKQRPGLSSIKAYLKAWNSKITPIFLTVVSTVLGFIPFMVGTQKEGFWFPLAAGTIGGLLMSIIGILILLPLLMVKRKTEQN
;
A
#
# COMPACT_ATOMS: atom_id res chain seq x y z
N LEU A 1 18.13 -44.11 -9.60
CA LEU A 1 19.23 -45.09 -9.61
C LEU A 1 19.85 -45.15 -8.23
N GLU A 2 19.76 -46.29 -7.55
CA GLU A 2 20.35 -46.49 -6.23
C GLU A 2 21.63 -47.34 -6.36
N TYR A 3 22.76 -46.86 -5.87
CA TYR A 3 24.03 -47.57 -5.96
C TYR A 3 24.60 -47.90 -4.58
N ASP A 4 25.42 -48.95 -4.53
CA ASP A 4 26.13 -49.37 -3.32
C ASP A 4 27.59 -48.92 -3.42
N HIS A 5 27.99 -47.95 -2.58
CA HIS A 5 29.31 -47.33 -2.66
C HIS A 5 30.45 -48.34 -2.48
N ASP A 6 30.35 -49.23 -1.49
CA ASP A 6 31.39 -50.21 -1.18
C ASP A 6 31.65 -51.15 -2.37
N ARG A 7 30.55 -51.56 -3.04
CA ARG A 7 30.63 -52.36 -4.25
C ARG A 7 31.28 -51.60 -5.42
N LEU A 8 30.89 -50.35 -5.65
CA LEU A 8 31.49 -49.53 -6.70
C LEU A 8 33.00 -49.31 -6.47
N GLN A 9 33.39 -49.06 -5.21
CA GLN A 9 34.79 -48.89 -4.83
C GLN A 9 35.62 -50.15 -5.09
N SER A 10 35.11 -51.35 -4.73
CA SER A 10 35.81 -52.61 -4.99
C SER A 10 36.06 -52.90 -6.47
N ILE A 11 35.22 -52.36 -7.36
CA ILE A 11 35.30 -52.59 -8.81
C ILE A 11 36.03 -51.43 -9.51
N GLY A 12 36.40 -50.37 -8.78
CA GLY A 12 37.08 -49.19 -9.33
C GLY A 12 36.19 -48.34 -10.24
N ILE A 13 34.92 -48.19 -9.87
CA ILE A 13 33.93 -47.34 -10.57
C ILE A 13 33.51 -46.22 -9.63
N THR A 14 33.43 -44.99 -10.15
CA THR A 14 32.90 -43.85 -9.41
C THR A 14 31.45 -43.55 -9.81
N PRO A 15 30.65 -42.88 -8.97
CA PRO A 15 29.32 -42.41 -9.36
C PRO A 15 29.36 -41.44 -10.55
N ASN A 16 30.48 -40.74 -10.74
CA ASN A 16 30.67 -39.86 -11.89
C ASN A 16 30.78 -40.65 -13.21
N ASP A 17 31.39 -41.83 -13.20
CA ASP A 17 31.49 -42.70 -14.37
C ASP A 17 30.10 -43.20 -14.79
N ILE A 18 29.26 -43.54 -13.80
CA ILE A 18 27.86 -43.88 -14.02
C ILE A 18 27.10 -42.70 -14.63
N ARG A 19 27.27 -41.49 -14.07
CA ARG A 19 26.65 -40.27 -14.60
C ARG A 19 27.09 -39.99 -16.05
N GLN A 20 28.38 -40.12 -16.35
CA GLN A 20 28.89 -39.91 -17.70
C GLN A 20 28.37 -40.94 -18.69
N ALA A 21 28.28 -42.22 -18.29
CA ALA A 21 27.73 -43.27 -19.11
C ALA A 21 26.23 -43.04 -19.43
N VAL A 22 25.44 -42.71 -18.41
CA VAL A 22 24.00 -42.37 -18.57
C VAL A 22 23.84 -41.13 -19.44
N SER A 23 24.59 -40.06 -19.15
CA SER A 23 24.54 -38.83 -19.94
C SER A 23 24.89 -39.13 -21.40
N ARG A 24 26.02 -39.78 -21.68
CA ARG A 24 26.45 -40.09 -23.05
C ARG A 24 25.43 -40.93 -23.82
N HIS A 25 24.73 -41.85 -23.15
CA HIS A 25 23.71 -42.67 -23.78
C HIS A 25 22.47 -41.86 -24.19
N TYR A 26 22.10 -40.80 -23.46
CA TYR A 26 20.91 -39.98 -23.76
C TYR A 26 21.23 -38.61 -24.39
N THR A 27 22.50 -38.26 -24.55
CA THR A 27 22.91 -36.96 -25.12
C THR A 27 22.73 -36.95 -26.64
N VAL A 28 22.32 -35.79 -27.16
CA VAL A 28 22.32 -35.49 -28.59
C VAL A 28 23.32 -34.36 -28.80
N ASP A 29 24.44 -34.65 -29.47
CA ASP A 29 25.49 -33.66 -29.71
C ASP A 29 25.28 -32.98 -31.07
N PHE A 30 25.27 -31.65 -31.06
CA PHE A 30 25.25 -30.88 -32.32
C PHE A 30 26.66 -30.83 -32.91
N LEU A 31 26.83 -31.40 -34.11
CA LEU A 31 28.13 -31.48 -34.78
C LEU A 31 28.40 -30.29 -35.70
N GLY A 32 27.36 -29.61 -36.20
CA GLY A 32 27.49 -28.47 -37.10
C GLY A 32 26.38 -28.39 -38.13
N MET A 33 26.56 -27.55 -39.16
CA MET A 33 25.65 -27.46 -40.29
C MET A 33 26.38 -27.82 -41.58
N ALA A 34 25.73 -28.57 -42.45
CA ALA A 34 26.22 -28.84 -43.80
C ALA A 34 25.30 -28.20 -44.83
N GLU A 35 25.90 -27.61 -45.84
CA GLU A 35 25.18 -27.11 -47.01
C GLU A 35 24.81 -28.29 -47.90
N THR A 36 23.54 -28.37 -48.28
CA THR A 36 23.04 -29.37 -49.23
C THR A 36 22.46 -28.65 -50.43
N GLY A 37 23.02 -28.97 -51.60
CA GLY A 37 22.57 -28.48 -52.89
C GLY A 37 23.37 -29.16 -53.99
N ARG A 38 22.71 -29.66 -55.02
CA ARG A 38 23.37 -29.98 -56.30
C ARG A 38 23.53 -28.68 -57.10
N PRO A 39 24.50 -28.59 -58.03
CA PRO A 39 24.68 -27.39 -58.83
C PRO A 39 23.38 -27.02 -59.57
N GLY A 40 22.78 -25.88 -59.21
CA GLY A 40 21.54 -25.37 -59.81
C GLY A 40 20.29 -25.35 -58.90
N GLU A 41 20.33 -25.93 -57.70
CA GLU A 41 19.26 -25.79 -56.69
C GLU A 41 19.67 -24.82 -55.56
N THR A 42 18.69 -24.16 -54.94
CA THR A 42 18.89 -23.28 -53.78
C THR A 42 19.55 -24.05 -52.62
N SER A 43 20.74 -23.61 -52.22
CA SER A 43 21.49 -24.13 -51.08
C SER A 43 20.66 -24.12 -49.80
N SER A 44 20.47 -25.29 -49.18
CA SER A 44 19.81 -25.42 -47.88
C SER A 44 20.78 -25.95 -46.83
N TRP A 45 20.78 -25.34 -45.65
CA TRP A 45 21.62 -25.78 -44.53
C TRP A 45 20.88 -26.82 -43.71
N ILE A 46 21.47 -28.01 -43.55
CA ILE A 46 20.97 -29.04 -42.64
C ILE A 46 21.80 -29.06 -41.36
N ARG A 47 21.13 -29.26 -40.22
CA ARG A 47 21.79 -29.46 -38.93
C ARG A 47 22.23 -30.91 -38.81
N ILE A 48 23.51 -31.14 -38.56
CA ILE A 48 24.06 -32.47 -38.29
C ILE A 48 24.12 -32.66 -36.78
N MET A 49 23.51 -33.74 -36.31
CA MET A 49 23.50 -34.12 -34.90
C MET A 49 23.98 -35.56 -34.75
N LEU A 50 24.87 -35.81 -33.79
CA LEU A 50 25.14 -37.15 -33.30
C LEU A 50 24.02 -37.51 -32.34
N LYS A 51 23.16 -38.44 -32.77
CA LYS A 51 22.04 -38.92 -31.96
C LYS A 51 22.36 -40.34 -31.51
N SER A 52 22.32 -40.58 -30.20
CA SER A 52 22.38 -41.94 -29.65
C SER A 52 21.15 -42.76 -30.09
N GLU A 53 21.33 -44.07 -30.29
CA GLU A 53 20.25 -45.03 -30.64
C GLU A 53 19.25 -45.30 -29.50
N ALA A 54 19.39 -44.61 -28.36
CA ALA A 54 18.53 -44.78 -27.19
C ALA A 54 17.03 -44.70 -27.56
N GLU A 55 16.28 -45.75 -27.22
CA GLU A 55 14.83 -45.75 -27.33
C GLU A 55 14.25 -44.65 -26.44
N LYS A 56 13.37 -43.82 -27.02
CA LYS A 56 12.88 -42.63 -26.34
C LYS A 56 11.89 -42.96 -25.22
N ASN A 57 11.18 -44.08 -25.31
CA ASN A 57 9.99 -44.33 -24.49
C ASN A 57 10.23 -45.12 -23.20
N HIS A 58 11.46 -45.56 -22.91
CA HIS A 58 11.78 -46.14 -21.60
C HIS A 58 13.27 -45.99 -21.24
N PHE A 59 13.56 -46.04 -19.95
CA PHE A 59 14.93 -46.14 -19.46
C PHE A 59 15.39 -47.61 -19.49
N ASP A 60 16.44 -47.91 -20.26
CA ASP A 60 17.04 -49.24 -20.33
C ASP A 60 18.44 -49.26 -19.68
N PRO A 61 18.58 -49.81 -18.46
CA PRO A 61 19.88 -49.95 -17.83
C PRO A 61 20.78 -51.01 -18.50
N GLU A 62 20.23 -51.94 -19.30
CA GLU A 62 21.02 -52.99 -19.94
C GLU A 62 21.83 -52.48 -21.13
N ALA A 63 21.31 -51.45 -21.81
CA ALA A 63 21.94 -50.79 -22.95
C ALA A 63 23.09 -49.84 -22.55
N ILE A 64 23.28 -49.58 -21.26
CA ILE A 64 24.26 -48.62 -20.74
C ILE A 64 25.45 -49.37 -20.13
N PHE A 65 26.64 -49.11 -20.67
CA PHE A 65 27.89 -49.69 -20.20
C PHE A 65 28.75 -48.63 -19.51
N VAL A 66 29.25 -48.97 -18.32
CA VAL A 66 30.19 -48.16 -17.54
C VAL A 66 31.57 -48.82 -17.63
N THR A 67 32.58 -48.05 -17.99
CA THR A 67 33.97 -48.54 -18.05
C THR A 67 34.61 -48.39 -16.68
N ASN A 68 35.19 -49.46 -16.13
CA ASN A 68 35.94 -49.37 -14.86
C ASN A 68 37.37 -48.88 -15.09
N GLY A 69 38.10 -48.57 -13.99
CA GLY A 69 39.49 -48.13 -14.06
C GLY A 69 40.48 -49.10 -14.73
N ALA A 70 40.11 -50.37 -14.91
CA ALA A 70 40.89 -51.39 -15.61
C ALA A 70 40.53 -51.55 -17.10
N GLY A 71 39.56 -50.79 -17.61
CA GLY A 71 39.10 -50.84 -19.01
C GLY A 71 37.99 -51.85 -19.32
N ASN A 72 37.46 -52.55 -18.31
CA ASN A 72 36.35 -53.49 -18.48
C ASN A 72 35.01 -52.76 -18.58
N LEU A 73 34.17 -53.16 -19.53
CA LEU A 73 32.80 -52.68 -19.68
C LEU A 73 31.86 -53.49 -18.79
N ILE A 74 31.17 -52.80 -17.88
CA ILE A 74 30.20 -53.39 -16.97
C ILE A 74 28.83 -52.77 -17.24
N ARG A 75 27.78 -53.59 -17.32
CA ARG A 75 26.42 -53.11 -17.55
C ARG A 75 25.89 -52.35 -16.33
N LEU A 76 25.10 -51.29 -16.57
CA LEU A 76 24.59 -50.43 -15.51
C LEU A 76 23.65 -51.16 -14.54
N ASP A 77 22.84 -52.10 -15.02
CA ASP A 77 21.93 -52.93 -14.19
C ASP A 77 22.67 -53.76 -13.12
N GLN A 78 23.93 -54.11 -13.37
CA GLN A 78 24.77 -54.81 -12.39
C GLN A 78 25.28 -53.89 -11.28
N LEU A 79 25.33 -52.58 -11.53
CA LEU A 79 25.92 -51.57 -10.66
C LEU A 79 24.88 -50.81 -9.83
N VAL A 80 23.67 -50.63 -10.37
CA VAL A 80 22.62 -49.83 -9.72
C VAL A 80 21.28 -50.56 -9.69
N LYS A 81 20.52 -50.34 -8.63
CA LYS A 81 19.10 -50.70 -8.56
C LYS A 81 18.27 -49.58 -9.18
N VAL A 82 17.57 -49.89 -10.26
CA VAL A 82 16.63 -48.96 -10.90
C VAL A 82 15.32 -48.97 -10.11
N LYS A 83 14.83 -47.77 -9.77
CA LYS A 83 13.52 -47.57 -9.16
C LYS A 83 12.86 -46.41 -9.90
N HIS A 84 11.70 -46.66 -10.48
CA HIS A 84 10.82 -45.63 -10.98
C HIS A 84 9.89 -45.21 -9.85
N THR A 85 10.01 -43.97 -9.40
CA THR A 85 9.24 -43.43 -8.28
C THR A 85 8.86 -42.00 -8.59
N GLU A 86 7.68 -41.59 -8.13
CA GLU A 86 7.34 -40.17 -8.11
C GLU A 86 8.37 -39.39 -7.30
N LYS A 87 8.66 -38.16 -7.75
CA LYS A 87 9.54 -37.26 -7.03
C LYS A 87 8.91 -36.91 -5.68
N GLU A 88 9.71 -36.96 -4.61
CA GLU A 88 9.24 -36.55 -3.29
C GLU A 88 8.67 -35.12 -3.34
N PRO A 89 7.49 -34.89 -2.75
CA PRO A 89 6.88 -33.57 -2.73
C PRO A 89 7.78 -32.62 -1.94
N SER A 90 8.02 -31.44 -2.50
CA SER A 90 8.70 -30.35 -1.80
C SER A 90 7.72 -29.46 -1.02
N ALA A 91 6.44 -29.51 -1.42
CA ALA A 91 5.35 -28.77 -0.81
C ALA A 91 4.01 -29.48 -1.08
N TYR A 92 2.99 -29.15 -0.28
CA TYR A 92 1.61 -29.59 -0.51
C TYR A 92 0.67 -28.38 -0.62
N TYR A 93 -0.19 -28.39 -1.63
CA TYR A 93 -1.24 -27.40 -1.83
C TYR A 93 -2.59 -28.12 -1.94
N ARG A 94 -3.58 -27.67 -1.16
CA ARG A 94 -4.92 -28.26 -1.17
C ARG A 94 -6.01 -27.20 -1.12
N ILE A 95 -7.15 -27.53 -1.72
CA ILE A 95 -8.39 -26.80 -1.56
C ILE A 95 -9.43 -27.79 -1.06
N ASN A 96 -10.06 -27.50 0.08
CA ASN A 96 -11.05 -28.37 0.71
C ASN A 96 -10.54 -29.80 1.00
N GLY A 97 -9.23 -29.96 1.23
CA GLY A 97 -8.59 -31.25 1.47
C GLY A 97 -8.28 -32.06 0.20
N LEU A 98 -8.60 -31.55 -0.99
CA LEU A 98 -8.24 -32.14 -2.28
C LEU A 98 -6.92 -31.54 -2.78
N ASN A 99 -6.07 -32.38 -3.37
CA ASN A 99 -4.82 -31.92 -4.01
C ASN A 99 -5.15 -30.91 -5.12
N SER A 100 -4.48 -29.76 -5.10
CA SER A 100 -4.71 -28.70 -6.07
C SER A 100 -3.45 -28.34 -6.85
N ILE A 101 -3.64 -28.00 -8.12
CA ILE A 101 -2.61 -27.39 -8.96
C ILE A 101 -2.97 -25.91 -9.09
N TYR A 102 -2.06 -25.04 -8.68
CA TYR A 102 -2.27 -23.60 -8.76
C TYR A 102 -1.76 -23.07 -10.10
N LEU A 103 -2.62 -22.41 -10.85
CA LEU A 103 -2.26 -21.66 -12.05
C LEU A 103 -2.42 -20.17 -11.76
N SER A 104 -1.32 -19.43 -11.76
CA SER A 104 -1.34 -17.97 -11.62
C SER A 104 -1.32 -17.32 -13.00
N LEU A 105 -2.34 -16.52 -13.30
CA LEU A 105 -2.43 -15.74 -14.53
C LEU A 105 -2.15 -14.27 -14.20
N THR A 106 -1.11 -13.71 -14.81
CA THR A 106 -0.74 -12.30 -14.64
C THR A 106 -1.04 -11.56 -15.94
N ALA A 107 -1.76 -10.44 -15.84
CA ALA A 107 -2.00 -9.57 -16.98
C ALA A 107 -0.72 -8.79 -17.31
N GLU A 108 -0.43 -8.62 -18.60
CA GLU A 108 0.59 -7.66 -19.07
C GLU A 108 0.17 -6.22 -18.72
N GLU A 109 1.15 -5.32 -18.53
CA GLU A 109 0.88 -3.95 -18.04
C GLU A 109 -0.12 -3.16 -18.89
N SER A 110 -0.12 -3.37 -20.22
CA SER A 110 -1.05 -2.69 -21.15
C SER A 110 -2.38 -3.42 -21.37
N ALA A 111 -2.58 -4.59 -20.76
CA ALA A 111 -3.75 -5.42 -21.03
C ALA A 111 -4.99 -4.94 -20.25
N ASN A 112 -6.13 -4.85 -20.92
CA ASN A 112 -7.39 -4.59 -20.24
C ASN A 112 -7.82 -5.81 -19.42
N GLN A 113 -7.67 -5.71 -18.10
CA GLN A 113 -7.93 -6.80 -17.16
C GLN A 113 -9.37 -7.33 -17.24
N LEU A 114 -10.37 -6.46 -17.40
CA LEU A 114 -11.78 -6.87 -17.50
C LEU A 114 -12.06 -7.68 -18.76
N ARG A 115 -11.44 -7.31 -19.89
CA ARG A 115 -11.55 -8.05 -21.15
C ARG A 115 -10.81 -9.39 -21.05
N LEU A 116 -9.59 -9.38 -20.52
CA LEU A 116 -8.79 -10.58 -20.32
C LEU A 116 -9.51 -11.59 -19.43
N ASN A 117 -10.09 -11.15 -18.31
CA ASN A 117 -10.86 -12.02 -17.42
C ASN A 117 -12.03 -12.71 -18.11
N ARG A 118 -12.75 -12.02 -19.01
CA ARG A 118 -13.82 -12.65 -19.81
C ARG A 118 -13.28 -13.75 -20.72
N GLN A 119 -12.14 -13.54 -21.35
CA GLN A 119 -11.48 -14.55 -22.20
C GLN A 119 -11.03 -15.74 -21.36
N VAL A 120 -10.38 -15.49 -20.22
CA VAL A 120 -9.95 -16.54 -19.28
C VAL A 120 -11.15 -17.36 -18.80
N LYS A 121 -12.25 -16.73 -18.37
CA LYS A 121 -13.48 -17.44 -17.94
C LYS A 121 -14.15 -18.24 -19.05
N GLU A 122 -14.02 -17.81 -20.31
CA GLU A 122 -14.51 -18.58 -21.46
C GLU A 122 -13.63 -19.81 -21.70
N THR A 123 -12.30 -19.65 -21.70
CA THR A 123 -11.35 -20.76 -21.83
C THR A 123 -11.48 -21.76 -20.68
N MET A 124 -11.65 -21.29 -19.45
CA MET A 124 -11.90 -22.16 -18.29
C MET A 124 -13.15 -23.04 -18.50
N ARG A 125 -14.26 -22.45 -18.97
CA ARG A 125 -15.49 -23.21 -19.27
C ARG A 125 -15.29 -24.24 -20.39
N GLN A 126 -14.47 -23.93 -21.39
CA GLN A 126 -14.13 -24.87 -22.46
C GLN A 126 -13.30 -26.06 -21.94
N ILE A 127 -12.32 -25.80 -21.06
CA ILE A 127 -11.49 -26.85 -20.46
C ILE A 127 -12.31 -27.69 -19.48
N GLU A 128 -13.16 -27.06 -18.67
CA GLU A 128 -14.04 -27.74 -17.71
C GLU A 128 -14.94 -28.76 -18.41
N ALA A 129 -15.45 -28.44 -19.61
CA ALA A 129 -16.23 -29.37 -20.43
C ALA A 129 -15.42 -30.55 -20.99
N ALA A 130 -14.09 -30.44 -21.08
CA ALA A 130 -13.19 -31.47 -21.60
C ALA A 130 -12.52 -32.32 -20.49
N LEU A 131 -12.72 -31.97 -19.22
CA LEU A 131 -12.06 -32.65 -18.10
C LEU A 131 -12.66 -34.05 -17.82
N PRO A 132 -11.83 -35.04 -17.45
CA PRO A 132 -12.31 -36.33 -16.98
C PRO A 132 -13.13 -36.22 -15.68
N ALA A 133 -13.96 -37.22 -15.41
CA ALA A 133 -14.70 -37.31 -14.15
C ALA A 133 -13.75 -37.34 -12.94
N GLY A 134 -14.05 -36.51 -11.93
CA GLY A 134 -13.25 -36.39 -10.70
C GLY A 134 -12.29 -35.20 -10.67
N TYR A 135 -12.20 -34.41 -11.74
CA TYR A 135 -11.45 -33.16 -11.78
C TYR A 135 -12.41 -31.96 -11.78
N GLU A 136 -12.00 -30.88 -11.10
CA GLU A 136 -12.76 -29.63 -11.03
C GLU A 136 -11.82 -28.43 -11.17
N ILE A 137 -12.33 -27.35 -11.75
CA ILE A 137 -11.59 -26.08 -11.90
C ILE A 137 -12.28 -25.02 -11.05
N HIS A 138 -11.53 -24.42 -10.12
CA HIS A 138 -12.03 -23.35 -9.26
C HIS A 138 -11.26 -22.06 -9.47
N ALA A 139 -11.98 -20.95 -9.61
CA ALA A 139 -11.38 -19.62 -9.57
C ALA A 139 -11.12 -19.23 -8.10
N SER A 140 -9.87 -19.36 -7.67
CA SER A 140 -9.48 -19.04 -6.28
C SER A 140 -9.48 -17.54 -6.00
N TYR A 141 -8.88 -16.74 -6.90
CA TYR A 141 -8.71 -15.30 -6.75
C TYR A 141 -8.91 -14.60 -8.10
N ASP A 142 -9.74 -13.56 -8.10
CA ASP A 142 -10.01 -12.74 -9.29
C ASP A 142 -9.96 -11.26 -8.90
N ALA A 143 -8.85 -10.60 -9.23
CA ALA A 143 -8.69 -9.16 -8.98
C ALA A 143 -9.75 -8.30 -9.70
N THR A 144 -10.35 -8.81 -10.78
CA THR A 144 -11.32 -8.06 -11.58
C THR A 144 -12.70 -7.98 -10.94
N ASP A 145 -13.01 -8.86 -10.00
CA ASP A 145 -14.29 -8.82 -9.29
C ASP A 145 -14.37 -7.57 -8.40
N TYR A 146 -13.28 -7.23 -7.71
CA TYR A 146 -13.17 -5.95 -6.99
C TYR A 146 -13.38 -4.74 -7.92
N ILE A 147 -12.69 -4.72 -9.06
CA ILE A 147 -12.82 -3.62 -10.04
C ILE A 147 -14.28 -3.51 -10.52
N ARG A 148 -14.93 -4.64 -10.83
CA ARG A 148 -16.33 -4.66 -11.30
C ARG A 148 -17.30 -4.16 -10.23
N GLU A 149 -17.16 -4.63 -8.99
CA GLU A 149 -18.01 -4.20 -7.88
C GLU A 149 -17.82 -2.71 -7.59
N GLU A 150 -16.58 -2.22 -7.53
CA GLU A 150 -16.31 -0.80 -7.30
C GLU A 150 -16.79 0.10 -8.45
N LEU A 151 -16.64 -0.32 -9.71
CA LEU A 151 -17.22 0.40 -10.85
C LEU A 151 -18.75 0.48 -10.74
N HIS A 152 -19.41 -0.62 -10.37
CA HIS A 152 -20.86 -0.63 -10.17
C HIS A 152 -21.29 0.33 -9.07
N LYS A 153 -20.58 0.37 -7.94
CA LYS A 153 -20.82 1.35 -6.87
C LYS A 153 -20.64 2.78 -7.37
N ILE A 154 -19.58 3.08 -8.14
CA ILE A 154 -19.38 4.43 -8.69
C ILE A 154 -20.50 4.81 -9.65
N TYR A 155 -21.01 3.90 -10.50
CA TYR A 155 -22.15 4.20 -11.37
C TYR A 155 -23.40 4.57 -10.57
N ILE A 156 -23.72 3.80 -9.52
CA ILE A 156 -24.85 4.11 -8.62
C ILE A 156 -24.63 5.45 -7.93
N ARG A 157 -23.45 5.69 -7.36
CA ARG A 157 -23.10 6.95 -6.68
C ARG A 157 -23.18 8.15 -7.62
N SER A 158 -22.75 7.99 -8.86
CA SER A 158 -22.82 9.05 -9.88
C SER A 158 -24.26 9.38 -10.24
N GLY A 159 -25.09 8.36 -10.49
CA GLY A 159 -26.51 8.57 -10.73
C GLY A 159 -27.21 9.23 -9.54
N LEU A 160 -26.91 8.78 -8.32
CA LEU A 160 -27.47 9.33 -7.08
C LEU A 160 -26.99 10.77 -6.83
N THR A 161 -25.74 11.08 -7.15
CA THR A 161 -25.18 12.45 -7.10
C THR A 161 -25.96 13.38 -8.03
N ILE A 162 -26.12 12.99 -9.31
CA ILE A 162 -26.88 13.78 -10.29
C ILE A 162 -28.33 13.97 -9.82
N LEU A 163 -28.96 12.92 -9.31
CA LEU A 163 -30.33 12.97 -8.79
C LEU A 163 -30.46 13.92 -7.60
N ILE A 164 -29.59 13.80 -6.59
CA ILE A 164 -29.59 14.67 -5.40
C ILE A 164 -29.38 16.13 -5.81
N LEU A 165 -28.40 16.40 -6.67
CA LEU A 165 -28.08 17.76 -7.10
C LEU A 165 -29.24 18.38 -7.92
N THR A 166 -29.83 17.61 -8.82
CA THR A 166 -30.99 18.02 -9.63
C THR A 166 -32.20 18.31 -8.73
N LEU A 167 -32.48 17.43 -7.74
CA LEU A 167 -33.56 17.61 -6.77
C LEU A 167 -33.32 18.84 -5.88
N PHE A 168 -32.08 19.05 -5.43
CA PHE A 168 -31.69 20.20 -4.62
C PHE A 168 -31.91 21.51 -5.36
N VAL A 169 -31.45 21.60 -6.62
CA VAL A 169 -31.66 22.76 -7.49
C VAL A 169 -33.17 23.00 -7.70
N LEU A 170 -33.94 21.94 -7.94
CA LEU A 170 -35.39 22.02 -8.12
C LEU A 170 -36.10 22.51 -6.84
N LEU A 171 -35.71 22.02 -5.67
CA LEU A 171 -36.30 22.39 -4.37
C LEU A 171 -36.09 23.88 -4.07
N ILE A 172 -34.91 24.39 -4.36
CA ILE A 172 -34.53 25.76 -4.02
C ILE A 172 -35.07 26.77 -5.03
N THR A 173 -34.97 26.47 -6.32
CA THR A 173 -35.39 27.41 -7.36
C THR A 173 -36.88 27.31 -7.69
N ARG A 174 -37.51 26.15 -7.43
CA ARG A 174 -38.91 25.82 -7.76
C ARG A 174 -39.28 26.18 -9.22
N ASN A 175 -38.30 26.16 -10.12
CA ASN A 175 -38.45 26.61 -11.49
C ASN A 175 -37.81 25.60 -12.45
N GLY A 176 -38.64 24.89 -13.21
CA GLY A 176 -38.18 23.88 -14.19
C GLY A 176 -37.27 24.45 -15.28
N ARG A 177 -37.38 25.76 -15.59
CA ARG A 177 -36.48 26.42 -16.54
C ARG A 177 -35.05 26.55 -16.00
N TYR A 178 -34.91 26.82 -14.70
CA TYR A 178 -33.61 26.87 -14.04
C TYR A 178 -33.00 25.47 -13.95
N LEU A 179 -33.83 24.46 -13.62
CA LEU A 179 -33.43 23.06 -13.62
C LEU A 179 -32.88 22.63 -14.99
N PHE A 180 -33.62 22.93 -16.05
CA PHE A 180 -33.21 22.62 -17.43
C PHE A 180 -31.89 23.28 -17.79
N LEU A 181 -31.68 24.55 -17.40
CA LEU A 181 -30.41 25.24 -17.62
C LEU A 181 -29.24 24.50 -16.96
N ILE A 182 -29.37 24.16 -15.68
CA ILE A 182 -28.30 23.46 -14.94
C ILE A 182 -28.06 22.06 -15.54
N ALA A 183 -29.11 21.29 -15.82
CA ALA A 183 -28.99 19.96 -16.42
C ALA A 183 -28.36 20.01 -17.83
N ALA A 184 -28.75 20.98 -18.66
CA ALA A 184 -28.15 21.19 -19.98
C ALA A 184 -26.68 21.60 -19.88
N SER A 185 -26.34 22.46 -18.90
CA SER A 185 -24.95 22.86 -18.68
C SER A 185 -24.07 21.67 -18.25
N LEU A 186 -24.58 20.80 -17.35
CA LEU A 186 -23.90 19.59 -16.92
C LEU A 186 -23.67 18.62 -18.09
N PHE A 187 -24.68 18.44 -18.94
CA PHE A 187 -24.58 17.55 -20.10
C PHE A 187 -23.55 18.05 -21.12
N VAL A 188 -23.58 19.34 -21.46
CA VAL A 188 -22.62 19.95 -22.39
C VAL A 188 -21.20 19.90 -21.81
N ASP A 189 -21.06 20.12 -20.51
CA ASP A 189 -19.78 20.03 -19.81
C ASP A 189 -19.17 18.62 -19.91
N LEU A 190 -19.95 17.60 -19.56
CA LEU A 190 -19.49 16.21 -19.64
C LEU A 190 -19.17 15.80 -21.10
N ALA A 191 -19.97 16.24 -22.07
CA ALA A 191 -19.73 15.94 -23.48
C ALA A 191 -18.40 16.52 -23.99
N ILE A 192 -18.09 17.77 -23.61
CA ILE A 192 -16.81 18.40 -23.96
C ILE A 192 -15.66 17.76 -23.18
N ALA A 193 -15.84 17.44 -21.90
CA ALA A 193 -14.83 16.79 -21.08
C ALA A 193 -14.39 15.43 -21.66
N VAL A 194 -15.33 14.62 -22.17
CA VAL A 194 -15.03 13.33 -22.82
C VAL A 194 -14.11 13.50 -24.03
N ILE A 195 -14.27 14.58 -24.81
CA ILE A 195 -13.38 14.89 -25.94
C ILE A 195 -11.95 15.16 -25.43
N PHE A 196 -11.81 15.91 -24.33
CA PHE A 196 -10.50 16.16 -23.73
C PHE A 196 -9.88 14.90 -23.12
N TYR A 197 -10.66 14.01 -22.51
CA TYR A 197 -10.14 12.73 -22.00
C TYR A 197 -9.53 11.90 -23.13
N TYR A 198 -10.20 11.86 -24.29
CA TYR A 198 -9.68 11.19 -25.48
C TYR A 198 -8.40 11.87 -26.01
N LEU A 199 -8.38 13.21 -26.09
CA LEU A 199 -7.24 13.98 -26.59
C LEU A 199 -5.98 13.79 -25.71
N PHE A 200 -6.15 13.77 -24.39
CA PHE A 200 -5.07 13.57 -23.43
C PHE A 200 -4.76 12.09 -23.16
N LYS A 201 -5.43 11.15 -23.84
CA LYS A 201 -5.28 9.70 -23.66
C LYS A 201 -5.42 9.27 -22.19
N LEU A 202 -6.36 9.88 -21.46
CA LEU A 202 -6.63 9.51 -20.08
C LEU A 202 -7.38 8.18 -20.02
N GLU A 203 -6.86 7.26 -19.22
CA GLU A 203 -7.52 5.98 -18.99
C GLU A 203 -8.67 6.15 -18.00
N ILE A 204 -9.85 5.65 -18.38
CA ILE A 204 -11.03 5.67 -17.49
C ILE A 204 -10.98 4.45 -16.58
N GLN A 205 -10.32 4.62 -15.44
CA GLN A 205 -10.26 3.70 -14.32
C GLN A 205 -11.06 4.21 -13.10
N LEU A 206 -10.95 3.50 -11.97
CA LEU A 206 -11.71 3.79 -10.75
C LEU A 206 -11.53 5.22 -10.25
N TYR A 207 -10.26 5.67 -10.15
CA TYR A 207 -9.92 6.99 -9.63
C TYR A 207 -10.37 8.13 -10.54
N SER A 208 -10.17 7.97 -11.85
CA SER A 208 -10.66 8.93 -12.85
C SER A 208 -12.19 9.01 -12.85
N LEU A 209 -12.91 7.87 -12.79
CA LEU A 209 -14.38 7.86 -12.85
C LEU A 209 -14.98 8.56 -11.63
N ALA A 210 -14.45 8.32 -10.44
CA ALA A 210 -14.87 9.05 -9.27
C ALA A 210 -14.46 10.54 -9.30
N GLY A 211 -13.32 10.88 -9.92
CA GLY A 211 -12.95 12.25 -10.25
C GLY A 211 -14.03 12.94 -11.08
N ILE A 212 -14.57 12.26 -12.09
CA ILE A 212 -15.73 12.75 -12.87
C ILE A 212 -16.89 12.99 -11.92
N THR A 213 -17.28 12.01 -11.11
CA THR A 213 -18.45 12.13 -10.23
C THR A 213 -18.33 13.28 -9.23
N ILE A 214 -17.18 13.41 -8.57
CA ILE A 214 -16.93 14.48 -7.57
C ILE A 214 -16.96 15.85 -8.25
N SER A 215 -16.37 15.94 -9.44
CA SER A 215 -16.36 17.17 -10.21
C SER A 215 -17.76 17.62 -10.62
N LEU A 216 -18.77 16.73 -10.72
CA LEU A 216 -20.17 17.11 -11.05
C LEU A 216 -20.70 18.19 -10.11
N SER A 217 -20.40 18.12 -8.81
CA SER A 217 -20.79 19.17 -7.88
C SER A 217 -20.06 20.50 -8.13
N LEU A 218 -18.76 20.44 -8.47
CA LEU A 218 -17.94 21.62 -8.73
C LEU A 218 -18.31 22.29 -10.07
N ILE A 219 -18.71 21.49 -11.06
CA ILE A 219 -19.19 21.94 -12.36
C ILE A 219 -20.47 22.77 -12.18
N ILE A 220 -21.42 22.24 -11.40
CA ILE A 220 -22.68 22.90 -11.10
C ILE A 220 -22.46 24.21 -10.34
N ASP A 221 -21.45 24.28 -9.47
CA ASP A 221 -21.16 25.48 -8.68
C ASP A 221 -20.87 26.70 -9.56
N ASN A 222 -20.06 26.54 -10.62
CA ASN A 222 -19.78 27.63 -11.57
C ASN A 222 -21.04 28.08 -12.32
N ALA A 223 -21.89 27.13 -12.73
CA ALA A 223 -23.14 27.41 -13.41
C ALA A 223 -24.15 28.13 -12.50
N ILE A 224 -24.26 27.71 -11.24
CA ILE A 224 -25.08 28.35 -10.21
C ILE A 224 -24.63 29.80 -9.99
N ILE A 225 -23.33 30.02 -9.76
CA ILE A 225 -22.80 31.35 -9.46
C ILE A 225 -23.03 32.31 -10.63
N MET A 226 -22.80 31.85 -11.87
CA MET A 226 -23.04 32.66 -13.05
C MET A 226 -24.53 32.98 -13.21
N THR A 227 -25.40 31.99 -13.09
CA THR A 227 -26.84 32.17 -13.27
C THR A 227 -27.41 33.14 -12.24
N ASP A 228 -27.04 33.00 -10.96
CA ASP A 228 -27.46 33.91 -9.90
C ASP A 228 -26.97 35.35 -10.17
N HIS A 229 -25.73 35.51 -10.66
CA HIS A 229 -25.17 36.82 -10.99
C HIS A 229 -25.95 37.50 -12.12
N ILE A 230 -26.26 36.78 -13.20
CA ILE A 230 -27.00 37.34 -14.33
C ILE A 230 -28.42 37.71 -13.89
N MET A 231 -29.11 36.84 -13.15
CA MET A 231 -30.46 37.08 -12.67
C MET A 231 -30.59 38.32 -11.76
N HIS A 232 -29.55 38.64 -10.98
CA HIS A 232 -29.60 39.77 -10.03
C HIS A 232 -28.92 41.05 -10.53
N LYS A 233 -27.94 40.98 -11.43
CA LYS A 233 -27.15 42.14 -11.86
C LYS A 233 -27.21 42.44 -13.36
N GLY A 234 -27.75 41.55 -14.19
CA GLY A 234 -27.95 41.74 -15.63
C GLY A 234 -26.67 42.00 -16.44
N LYS A 235 -25.48 41.73 -15.88
CA LYS A 235 -24.17 42.00 -16.51
C LYS A 235 -23.26 40.79 -16.37
N ARG A 236 -22.41 40.53 -17.39
CA ARG A 236 -21.43 39.40 -17.44
C ARG A 236 -20.20 39.57 -16.53
N ASN A 237 -20.23 40.50 -15.58
CA ASN A 237 -19.07 40.82 -14.73
C ASN A 237 -18.74 39.73 -13.68
N ALA A 238 -19.43 38.59 -13.68
CA ALA A 238 -19.12 37.44 -12.81
C ALA A 238 -17.96 36.58 -13.33
N ILE A 239 -17.53 36.76 -14.58
CA ILE A 239 -16.55 35.89 -15.23
C ILE A 239 -15.20 35.90 -14.49
N MET A 240 -14.66 37.09 -14.16
CA MET A 240 -13.32 37.20 -13.55
C MET A 240 -13.20 36.49 -12.19
N PRO A 241 -14.15 36.64 -11.25
CA PRO A 241 -14.12 35.89 -10.00
C PRO A 241 -14.23 34.38 -10.18
N ILE A 242 -15.11 33.91 -11.09
CA ILE A 242 -15.28 32.48 -11.36
C ILE A 242 -14.00 31.91 -11.96
N LEU A 243 -13.41 32.60 -12.94
CA LEU A 243 -12.14 32.22 -13.57
C LEU A 243 -11.00 32.11 -12.56
N THR A 244 -10.89 33.07 -11.63
CA THR A 244 -9.81 33.03 -10.63
C THR A 244 -10.02 31.90 -9.63
N ALA A 245 -11.26 31.69 -9.20
CA ALA A 245 -11.62 30.59 -8.31
C ALA A 245 -11.28 29.22 -8.94
N THR A 246 -11.66 29.00 -10.19
CA THR A 246 -11.34 27.75 -10.90
C THR A 246 -9.83 27.61 -11.16
N VAL A 247 -9.13 28.64 -11.61
CA VAL A 247 -7.66 28.59 -11.80
C VAL A 247 -6.93 28.31 -10.50
N THR A 248 -7.38 28.87 -9.37
CA THR A 248 -6.78 28.60 -8.06
C THR A 248 -7.04 27.16 -7.61
N THR A 249 -8.22 26.62 -7.89
CA THR A 249 -8.55 25.21 -7.62
C THR A 249 -7.71 24.26 -8.50
N ILE A 250 -7.55 24.57 -9.78
CA ILE A 250 -6.67 23.83 -10.71
C ILE A 250 -5.21 23.90 -10.25
N GLY A 251 -4.73 25.09 -9.84
CA GLY A 251 -3.39 25.28 -9.29
C GLY A 251 -3.16 24.54 -7.97
N ALA A 252 -4.20 24.36 -7.15
CA ALA A 252 -4.10 23.52 -5.96
C ALA A 252 -3.99 22.03 -6.34
N LEU A 253 -4.81 21.57 -7.30
CA LEU A 253 -4.78 20.19 -7.78
C LEU A 253 -3.51 19.82 -8.53
N SER A 254 -2.87 20.78 -9.21
CA SER A 254 -1.62 20.53 -9.95
C SER A 254 -0.46 20.11 -9.04
N MET A 255 -0.53 20.41 -7.73
CA MET A 255 0.41 19.91 -6.73
C MET A 255 0.49 18.38 -6.67
N ILE A 256 -0.58 17.68 -7.06
CA ILE A 256 -0.61 16.21 -7.07
C ILE A 256 0.44 15.63 -8.03
N PHE A 257 0.73 16.31 -9.15
CA PHE A 257 1.76 15.85 -10.11
C PHE A 257 3.19 15.99 -9.59
N LEU A 258 3.39 16.77 -8.52
CA LEU A 258 4.68 17.01 -7.87
C LEU A 258 4.91 16.07 -6.67
N LEU A 259 3.99 15.16 -6.38
CA LEU A 259 4.14 14.15 -5.33
C LEU A 259 5.14 13.07 -5.74
N ASP A 260 5.68 12.38 -4.74
CA ASP A 260 6.45 11.16 -4.95
C ASP A 260 5.63 10.11 -5.70
N GLU A 261 6.33 9.29 -6.49
CA GLU A 261 5.75 8.41 -7.51
C GLU A 261 4.62 7.52 -6.97
N ARG A 262 4.78 6.96 -5.77
CA ARG A 262 3.78 6.09 -5.13
C ARG A 262 2.43 6.78 -4.89
N LEU A 263 2.45 8.04 -4.44
CA LEU A 263 1.22 8.81 -4.17
C LEU A 263 0.67 9.41 -5.47
N ARG A 264 1.56 9.84 -6.36
CA ARG A 264 1.21 10.43 -7.65
C ARG A 264 0.47 9.44 -8.54
N LEU A 265 0.94 8.21 -8.68
CA LEU A 265 0.33 7.20 -9.56
C LEU A 265 -1.15 6.92 -9.22
N ASN A 266 -1.53 6.99 -7.95
CA ASN A 266 -2.92 6.77 -7.53
C ASN A 266 -3.82 7.99 -7.71
N LEU A 267 -3.26 9.21 -7.64
CA LEU A 267 -4.04 10.46 -7.61
C LEU A 267 -3.97 11.28 -8.90
N GLN A 268 -3.00 11.01 -9.79
CA GLN A 268 -2.77 11.83 -10.99
C GLN A 268 -3.96 11.84 -11.93
N ASP A 269 -4.60 10.69 -12.18
CA ASP A 269 -5.73 10.60 -13.11
C ASP A 269 -6.99 11.23 -12.51
N PHE A 270 -7.17 11.05 -11.19
CA PHE A 270 -8.20 11.77 -10.43
C PHE A 270 -8.02 13.29 -10.59
N ALA A 271 -6.80 13.81 -10.35
CA ALA A 271 -6.49 15.23 -10.46
C ALA A 271 -6.67 15.75 -11.90
N ALA A 272 -6.16 15.01 -12.89
CA ALA A 272 -6.26 15.35 -14.31
C ALA A 272 -7.71 15.52 -14.75
N VAL A 273 -8.57 14.56 -14.41
CA VAL A 273 -9.99 14.58 -14.74
C VAL A 273 -10.69 15.77 -14.08
N VAL A 274 -10.46 16.01 -12.78
CA VAL A 274 -11.09 17.12 -12.07
C VAL A 274 -10.62 18.47 -12.66
N MET A 275 -9.34 18.61 -12.99
CA MET A 275 -8.82 19.83 -13.63
C MET A 275 -9.44 20.08 -15.01
N ILE A 276 -9.57 19.04 -15.85
CA ILE A 276 -10.23 19.14 -17.16
C ILE A 276 -11.68 19.58 -16.96
N ASN A 277 -12.41 18.95 -16.03
CA ASN A 277 -13.82 19.28 -15.79
C ASN A 277 -13.99 20.70 -15.25
N LEU A 278 -13.11 21.17 -14.37
CA LEU A 278 -13.14 22.56 -13.92
C LEU A 278 -12.83 23.55 -15.05
N MET A 279 -11.91 23.21 -15.94
CA MET A 279 -11.56 24.04 -17.09
C MET A 279 -12.70 24.12 -18.11
N VAL A 280 -13.31 22.98 -18.44
CA VAL A 280 -14.50 22.92 -19.32
C VAL A 280 -15.68 23.66 -18.66
N SER A 281 -15.88 23.45 -17.36
CA SER A 281 -16.96 24.09 -16.59
C SER A 281 -16.84 25.60 -16.60
N LEU A 282 -15.62 26.13 -16.48
CA LEU A 282 -15.37 27.56 -16.61
C LEU A 282 -15.82 28.08 -17.99
N PHE A 283 -15.48 27.37 -19.07
CA PHE A 283 -15.84 27.76 -20.43
C PHE A 283 -17.36 27.70 -20.66
N VAL A 284 -18.00 26.62 -20.22
CA VAL A 284 -19.46 26.43 -20.28
C VAL A 284 -20.18 27.50 -19.44
N ALA A 285 -19.72 27.76 -18.22
CA ALA A 285 -20.28 28.81 -17.37
C ALA A 285 -20.08 30.21 -17.95
N SER A 286 -18.98 30.46 -18.67
CA SER A 286 -18.69 31.78 -19.27
C SER A 286 -19.46 32.04 -20.57
N LEU A 287 -19.71 31.01 -21.38
CA LEU A 287 -20.28 31.17 -22.73
C LEU A 287 -21.69 30.60 -22.86
N PHE A 288 -21.87 29.35 -22.47
CA PHE A 288 -23.13 28.62 -22.66
C PHE A 288 -24.21 29.08 -21.67
N VAL A 289 -23.88 29.19 -20.38
CA VAL A 289 -24.85 29.60 -19.35
C VAL A 289 -25.49 30.96 -19.66
N PRO A 290 -24.73 32.05 -19.96
CA PRO A 290 -25.35 33.33 -20.29
C PRO A 290 -26.26 33.27 -21.52
N ALA A 291 -25.86 32.54 -22.56
CA ALA A 291 -26.65 32.38 -23.78
C ALA A 291 -27.99 31.66 -23.52
N VAL A 292 -27.98 30.63 -22.66
CA VAL A 292 -29.18 29.90 -22.28
C VAL A 292 -30.09 30.73 -21.37
N VAL A 293 -29.54 31.47 -20.41
CA VAL A 293 -30.32 32.38 -19.54
C VAL A 293 -31.12 33.39 -20.38
N GLU A 294 -30.46 34.00 -21.36
CA GLU A 294 -31.06 35.00 -22.26
C GLU A 294 -32.18 34.39 -23.11
N ARG A 295 -31.95 33.20 -23.67
CA ARG A 295 -32.94 32.51 -24.52
C ARG A 295 -34.15 31.97 -23.77
N ILE A 296 -33.96 31.48 -22.53
CA ILE A 296 -35.03 30.93 -21.69
C ILE A 296 -35.84 32.05 -20.99
N GLY A 297 -35.32 33.27 -20.97
CA GLY A 297 -35.99 34.43 -20.38
C GLY A 297 -36.14 34.30 -18.86
N LEU A 298 -35.06 33.90 -18.17
CA LEU A 298 -35.01 33.76 -16.71
C LEU A 298 -34.91 35.11 -15.95
N GLU A 299 -34.97 36.24 -16.66
CA GLU A 299 -34.90 37.57 -16.05
C GLU A 299 -36.11 37.86 -15.15
N LYS A 300 -35.84 38.42 -13.96
CA LYS A 300 -36.88 39.04 -13.14
C LYS A 300 -37.45 40.24 -13.90
N ARG A 301 -38.65 40.09 -14.47
CA ARG A 301 -39.47 41.22 -14.95
C ARG A 301 -39.51 42.32 -13.87
N ARG A 302 -38.94 43.48 -14.17
CA ARG A 302 -39.20 44.72 -13.42
C ARG A 302 -40.72 44.97 -13.40
N HIS A 303 -41.23 45.36 -12.24
CA HIS A 303 -42.64 45.50 -11.89
C HIS A 303 -43.57 46.07 -12.98
N GLY A 304 -44.71 45.40 -13.17
CA GLY A 304 -45.90 45.91 -13.86
C GLY A 304 -47.16 45.19 -13.38
N LYS A 305 -47.88 45.86 -12.46
CA LYS A 305 -49.29 45.72 -12.00
C LYS A 305 -49.99 44.34 -11.92
N LYS A 306 -50.53 44.10 -10.71
CA LYS A 306 -51.74 43.33 -10.33
C LYS A 306 -52.02 42.03 -11.09
N ARG A 307 -51.77 40.87 -10.45
CA ARG A 307 -52.56 39.66 -10.71
C ARG A 307 -52.87 38.88 -9.43
N LYS A 308 -54.10 38.34 -9.45
CA LYS A 308 -54.96 37.92 -8.33
C LYS A 308 -54.33 36.88 -7.41
N LYS A 309 -54.63 37.05 -6.12
CA LYS A 309 -54.44 36.05 -5.07
C LYS A 309 -55.39 34.88 -5.29
N TRP A 310 -54.85 33.66 -5.30
CA TRP A 310 -55.59 32.49 -4.84
C TRP A 310 -54.65 31.53 -4.09
N PHE A 311 -54.97 31.36 -2.81
CA PHE A 311 -54.64 30.29 -1.86
C PHE A 311 -53.20 29.76 -1.69
N LEU A 312 -52.46 30.44 -0.81
CA LEU A 312 -51.84 29.88 0.42
C LEU A 312 -51.25 31.05 1.22
N SER A 313 -51.98 31.48 2.24
CA SER A 313 -51.68 32.64 3.07
C SER A 313 -50.91 32.26 4.34
N SER A 314 -49.60 32.57 4.39
CA SER A 314 -48.86 33.17 5.53
C SER A 314 -47.44 33.58 5.08
N PRO A 315 -46.73 34.51 5.74
CA PRO A 315 -46.46 35.84 5.18
C PRO A 315 -45.08 36.00 4.53
N LEU A 316 -45.06 36.33 3.23
CA LEU A 316 -43.87 36.80 2.49
C LEU A 316 -43.30 38.15 2.99
N TYR A 317 -43.90 38.76 4.02
CA TYR A 317 -43.41 39.95 4.75
C TYR A 317 -42.42 39.64 5.89
N SER A 318 -42.04 38.38 6.14
CA SER A 318 -41.04 38.03 7.17
C SER A 318 -39.61 37.85 6.63
N ARG A 319 -39.41 37.37 5.39
CA ARG A 319 -38.06 37.07 4.85
C ARG A 319 -37.16 38.31 4.74
N ALA A 320 -37.67 39.44 4.25
CA ALA A 320 -36.90 40.68 4.17
C ALA A 320 -36.53 41.22 5.57
N ARG A 321 -37.44 41.12 6.55
CA ARG A 321 -37.16 41.50 7.95
C ARG A 321 -36.18 40.56 8.63
N VAL A 322 -36.23 39.26 8.34
CA VAL A 322 -35.25 38.27 8.85
C VAL A 322 -33.87 38.54 8.26
N ILE A 323 -33.77 38.81 6.95
CA ILE A 323 -32.50 39.18 6.31
C ILE A 323 -31.95 40.47 6.92
N VAL A 324 -32.77 41.51 7.08
CA VAL A 324 -32.33 42.78 7.69
C VAL A 324 -31.92 42.59 9.15
N ARG A 325 -32.69 41.84 9.96
CA ARG A 325 -32.32 41.50 11.35
C ARG A 325 -31.02 40.71 11.41
N PHE A 326 -30.83 39.74 10.51
CA PHE A 326 -29.61 38.96 10.41
C PHE A 326 -28.42 39.83 9.98
N THR A 327 -28.58 40.70 8.98
CA THR A 327 -27.55 41.66 8.58
C THR A 327 -27.17 42.58 9.74
N HIS A 328 -28.14 43.04 10.53
CA HIS A 328 -27.87 43.93 11.64
C HIS A 328 -27.22 43.20 12.83
N LEU A 329 -27.61 41.95 13.08
CA LEU A 329 -26.91 41.07 14.02
C LEU A 329 -25.48 40.78 13.55
N TYR A 330 -25.29 40.55 12.25
CA TYR A 330 -23.99 40.32 11.63
C TYR A 330 -23.11 41.58 11.68
N GLU A 331 -23.68 42.76 11.45
CA GLU A 331 -23.01 44.05 11.65
C GLU A 331 -22.56 44.24 13.10
N LYS A 332 -23.43 43.95 14.08
CA LYS A 332 -23.09 44.01 15.50
C LYS A 332 -21.99 43.04 15.88
N THR A 333 -22.03 41.81 15.38
CA THR A 333 -20.98 40.81 15.64
C THR A 333 -19.65 41.22 15.01
N ILE A 334 -19.63 41.71 13.77
CA ILE A 334 -18.41 42.26 13.14
C ILE A 334 -17.88 43.45 13.95
N LEU A 335 -18.74 44.36 14.40
CA LEU A 335 -18.33 45.51 15.23
C LEU A 335 -17.76 45.06 16.58
N LEU A 336 -18.38 44.08 17.24
CA LEU A 336 -17.89 43.52 18.50
C LEU A 336 -16.55 42.81 18.33
N LEU A 337 -16.44 41.92 17.34
CA LEU A 337 -15.22 41.18 17.02
C LEU A 337 -14.10 42.12 16.54
N SER A 338 -14.43 43.18 15.80
CA SER A 338 -13.44 44.17 15.34
C SER A 338 -12.90 45.06 16.46
N ARG A 339 -13.60 45.21 17.59
CA ARG A 339 -13.08 45.89 18.80
C ARG A 339 -11.99 45.09 19.50
N ARG A 340 -12.07 43.75 19.47
CA ARG A 340 -11.11 42.84 20.11
C ARG A 340 -10.64 41.76 19.13
N LYS A 341 -10.04 42.17 18.00
CA LYS A 341 -9.59 41.27 16.92
C LYS A 341 -8.69 40.14 17.43
N TRP A 342 -7.86 40.44 18.43
CA TRP A 342 -6.94 39.48 19.03
C TRP A 342 -7.65 38.26 19.63
N ILE A 343 -8.86 38.42 20.21
CA ILE A 343 -9.62 37.30 20.79
C ILE A 343 -9.99 36.29 19.71
N ALA A 344 -10.48 36.77 18.55
CA ALA A 344 -10.85 35.90 17.45
C ALA A 344 -9.64 35.14 16.88
N TYR A 345 -8.49 35.81 16.73
CA TYR A 345 -7.26 35.16 16.29
C TYR A 345 -6.77 34.12 17.30
N VAL A 346 -6.77 34.45 18.60
CA VAL A 346 -6.37 33.51 19.66
C VAL A 346 -7.32 32.32 19.71
N CYS A 347 -8.64 32.51 19.64
CA CYS A 347 -9.59 31.40 19.61
C CYS A 347 -9.38 30.46 18.42
N ILE A 348 -9.13 31.00 17.22
CA ILE A 348 -8.88 30.16 16.03
C ILE A 348 -7.54 29.43 16.16
N ILE A 349 -6.49 30.11 16.61
CA ILE A 349 -5.17 29.48 16.82
C ILE A 349 -5.25 28.36 17.86
N LEU A 350 -5.99 28.56 18.96
CA LEU A 350 -6.20 27.54 19.98
C LEU A 350 -7.09 26.39 19.49
N MET A 351 -8.11 26.67 18.67
CA MET A 351 -8.97 25.64 18.09
C MET A 351 -8.24 24.81 17.05
N PHE A 352 -7.44 25.43 16.19
CA PHE A 352 -6.55 24.73 15.27
C PHE A 352 -5.51 23.93 16.04
N GLY A 353 -4.85 24.58 16.99
CA GLY A 353 -3.81 23.99 17.83
C GLY A 353 -2.42 24.41 17.39
N LEU A 354 -1.61 24.89 18.33
CA LEU A 354 -0.19 25.08 18.13
C LEU A 354 0.53 23.72 18.23
N PRO A 355 1.51 23.43 17.36
CA PRO A 355 2.25 22.16 17.36
C PRO A 355 3.26 22.06 18.51
N VAL A 356 2.89 22.54 19.72
CA VAL A 356 3.73 22.49 20.93
C VAL A 356 4.02 21.04 21.32
N PHE A 357 3.05 20.15 21.11
CA PHE A 357 3.17 18.72 21.36
C PHE A 357 4.16 18.01 20.40
N MET A 358 4.48 18.63 19.25
CA MET A 358 5.47 18.11 18.29
C MET A 358 6.89 18.61 18.59
N LEU A 359 7.05 19.51 19.56
CA LEU A 359 8.38 20.02 19.90
C LEU A 359 9.24 18.89 20.51
N PRO A 360 10.50 18.77 20.08
CA PRO A 360 11.38 17.70 20.54
C PRO A 360 11.67 17.85 22.03
N ASP A 361 11.82 16.73 22.74
CA ASP A 361 12.14 16.75 24.17
C ASP A 361 13.55 17.30 24.46
N LYS A 362 14.42 17.37 23.43
CA LYS A 362 15.79 17.90 23.48
C LYS A 362 16.19 18.43 22.11
N ILE A 363 16.87 19.56 22.05
CA ILE A 363 17.52 20.10 20.85
C ILE A 363 19.04 19.88 21.01
N GLU A 364 19.66 19.14 20.11
CA GLU A 364 21.07 18.71 20.24
C GLU A 364 22.10 19.78 19.85
N ASN A 365 21.70 20.82 19.13
CA ASN A 365 22.61 21.88 18.71
C ASN A 365 23.17 22.66 19.92
N GLU A 366 24.47 22.91 19.97
CA GLU A 366 25.14 23.73 21.01
C GLU A 366 24.91 25.25 20.81
N THR A 367 23.69 25.66 20.50
CA THR A 367 23.34 27.08 20.44
C THR A 367 22.88 27.58 21.81
N PRO A 368 23.10 28.87 22.16
CA PRO A 368 22.66 29.43 23.45
C PRO A 368 21.14 29.29 23.71
N LEU A 369 20.36 29.26 22.62
CA LEU A 369 18.91 29.06 22.66
C LEU A 369 18.53 27.60 22.92
N ALA A 370 19.27 26.63 22.39
CA ALA A 370 19.03 25.21 22.62
C ALA A 370 19.36 24.79 24.05
N LEU A 371 20.42 25.35 24.65
CA LEU A 371 20.76 25.10 26.06
C LEU A 371 19.64 25.59 27.00
N LYS A 372 19.13 26.81 26.79
CA LYS A 372 17.98 27.34 27.57
C LYS A 372 16.69 26.55 27.33
N TYR A 373 16.46 26.08 26.11
CA TYR A 373 15.31 25.24 25.79
C TYR A 373 15.38 23.90 26.54
N ASN A 374 16.54 23.24 26.49
CA ASN A 374 16.76 21.96 27.18
C ASN A 374 16.62 22.11 28.69
N GLU A 375 17.12 23.19 29.30
CA GLU A 375 16.98 23.45 30.74
C GLU A 375 15.52 23.52 31.21
N ILE A 376 14.64 24.13 30.40
CA ILE A 376 13.21 24.26 30.72
C ILE A 376 12.45 22.96 30.43
N VAL A 377 12.67 22.39 29.25
CA VAL A 377 11.88 21.26 28.71
C VAL A 377 12.33 19.92 29.29
N GLU A 378 13.59 19.76 29.69
CA GLU A 378 14.08 18.54 30.35
C GLU A 378 13.68 18.45 31.83
N SER A 379 13.27 19.56 32.47
CA SER A 379 12.88 19.54 33.88
C SER A 379 11.70 18.58 34.12
N THR A 380 11.80 17.76 35.18
CA THR A 380 10.78 16.77 35.56
C THR A 380 9.41 17.41 35.78
N THR A 381 9.40 18.62 36.37
CA THR A 381 8.19 19.40 36.62
C THR A 381 7.49 19.79 35.32
N TYR A 382 8.26 20.20 34.30
CA TYR A 382 7.69 20.54 33.00
C TYR A 382 7.13 19.31 32.30
N LYS A 383 7.90 18.21 32.23
CA LYS A 383 7.47 16.98 31.53
C LYS A 383 6.23 16.33 32.13
N GLU A 384 6.14 16.25 33.46
CA GLU A 384 5.05 15.50 34.11
C GLU A 384 3.80 16.34 34.38
N LYS A 385 3.94 17.62 34.74
CA LYS A 385 2.80 18.46 35.16
C LYS A 385 2.38 19.49 34.13
N ILE A 386 3.34 20.10 33.43
CA ILE A 386 3.05 21.25 32.55
C ILE A 386 2.77 20.77 31.12
N LYS A 387 3.64 19.94 30.55
CA LYS A 387 3.56 19.45 29.18
C LYS A 387 2.20 18.81 28.85
N PRO A 388 1.62 17.89 29.65
CA PRO A 388 0.32 17.29 29.33
C PRO A 388 -0.84 18.30 29.32
N VAL A 389 -0.78 19.30 30.19
CA VAL A 389 -1.79 20.37 30.29
C VAL A 389 -1.62 21.35 29.13
N VAL A 390 -0.39 21.75 28.82
CA VAL A 390 -0.04 22.65 27.71
C VAL A 390 -0.37 22.00 26.37
N ASP A 391 -0.03 20.73 26.18
CA ASP A 391 -0.35 19.97 24.97
C ASP A 391 -1.87 19.84 24.78
N LYS A 392 -2.66 19.75 25.86
CA LYS A 392 -4.12 19.74 25.78
C LYS A 392 -4.73 21.12 25.56
N ALA A 393 -4.20 22.15 26.21
CA ALA A 393 -4.71 23.51 26.14
C ALA A 393 -4.34 24.22 24.83
N LEU A 394 -3.11 24.00 24.34
CA LEU A 394 -2.58 24.62 23.13
C LEU A 394 -2.65 23.71 21.90
N GLY A 395 -2.73 22.39 22.06
CA GLY A 395 -2.67 21.44 20.93
C GLY A 395 -3.93 21.36 20.06
N GLY A 396 -5.08 21.86 20.54
CA GLY A 396 -6.31 22.01 19.73
C GLY A 396 -6.74 20.75 18.98
N THR A 397 -7.32 20.94 17.79
CA THR A 397 -7.77 19.85 16.91
C THR A 397 -6.62 19.18 16.15
N LEU A 398 -5.53 19.91 15.89
CA LEU A 398 -4.31 19.38 15.27
C LEU A 398 -3.70 18.25 16.10
N ARG A 399 -3.66 18.39 17.43
CA ARG A 399 -3.19 17.33 18.33
C ARG A 399 -4.06 16.09 18.25
N LEU A 400 -5.38 16.25 18.28
CA LEU A 400 -6.32 15.13 18.15
C LEU A 400 -6.10 14.38 16.84
N PHE A 401 -5.86 15.11 15.76
CA PHE A 401 -5.54 14.53 14.46
C PHE A 401 -4.18 13.79 14.50
N VAL A 402 -3.09 14.44 14.88
CA VAL A 402 -1.75 13.82 14.86
C VAL A 402 -1.66 12.62 15.80
N GLU A 403 -2.18 12.70 17.03
CA GLU A 403 -2.06 11.61 18.01
C GLU A 403 -3.02 10.44 17.75
N LYS A 404 -4.24 10.71 17.26
CA LYS A 404 -5.31 9.68 17.20
C LYS A 404 -5.63 9.18 15.81
N VAL A 405 -5.38 9.97 14.77
CA VAL A 405 -5.71 9.60 13.38
C VAL A 405 -4.54 8.88 12.68
N TYR A 406 -3.29 9.25 12.97
CA TYR A 406 -2.12 8.63 12.34
C TYR A 406 -1.74 7.25 12.90
N GLN A 407 -2.29 6.85 14.05
CA GLN A 407 -1.93 5.57 14.68
C GLN A 407 -2.65 4.35 14.07
N GLY A 408 -3.61 4.55 13.15
CA GLY A 408 -4.29 3.45 12.47
C GLY A 408 -3.56 3.05 11.19
N SER A 409 -3.07 1.81 11.12
CA SER A 409 -2.56 1.21 9.89
C SER A 409 -3.69 0.53 9.13
N TYR A 410 -3.99 0.95 7.90
CA TYR A 410 -4.81 0.17 6.97
C TYR A 410 -3.95 -0.40 5.84
N PHE A 411 -3.46 -1.63 6.04
CA PHE A 411 -3.53 -2.58 4.93
C PHE A 411 -4.93 -3.19 4.97
N THR A 412 -5.93 -2.46 4.46
CA THR A 412 -7.23 -3.06 4.17
C THR A 412 -7.52 -2.83 2.71
N ARG A 413 -7.07 -3.79 1.90
CA ARG A 413 -7.94 -4.24 0.81
C ARG A 413 -9.28 -4.63 1.45
N SER A 414 -10.36 -4.57 0.68
CA SER A 414 -11.62 -5.24 1.03
C SER A 414 -11.35 -6.76 1.04
N ASP A 415 -10.54 -7.22 1.97
CA ASP A 415 -10.23 -8.62 2.12
C ASP A 415 -11.53 -9.26 2.60
N GLU A 416 -11.99 -10.25 1.83
CA GLU A 416 -13.00 -11.20 2.28
C GLU A 416 -12.66 -11.60 3.73
N MET A 417 -13.64 -11.76 4.61
CA MET A 417 -13.32 -12.20 5.97
C MET A 417 -12.67 -13.58 5.86
N VAL A 418 -11.39 -13.68 6.20
CA VAL A 418 -10.62 -14.92 6.14
C VAL A 418 -10.15 -15.24 7.54
N LEU A 419 -10.44 -16.45 8.00
CA LEU A 419 -9.82 -16.98 9.20
C LEU A 419 -8.53 -17.69 8.77
N THR A 420 -7.39 -17.15 9.16
CA THR A 420 -6.08 -17.71 8.88
C THR A 420 -5.60 -18.53 10.08
N ILE A 421 -5.27 -19.79 9.79
CA ILE A 421 -4.73 -20.75 10.74
C ILE A 421 -3.32 -21.09 10.25
N THR A 422 -2.32 -20.82 11.06
CA THR A 422 -0.92 -21.15 10.76
C THR A 422 -0.45 -22.21 11.72
N ALA A 423 0.27 -23.19 11.20
CA ALA A 423 0.93 -24.22 11.97
C ALA A 423 2.44 -24.12 11.76
N SER A 424 3.20 -24.27 12.84
CA SER A 424 4.64 -24.32 12.80
C SER A 424 5.20 -25.45 13.62
N MET A 425 6.24 -26.06 13.08
CA MET A 425 6.92 -27.22 13.66
C MET A 425 8.39 -26.85 13.92
N PRO A 426 9.01 -27.40 14.99
CA PRO A 426 10.43 -27.19 15.28
C PRO A 426 11.36 -27.63 14.15
N ASN A 427 12.57 -27.07 14.10
CA ASN A 427 13.59 -27.48 13.12
C ASN A 427 13.89 -29.00 13.24
N GLY A 428 14.01 -29.68 12.09
CA GLY A 428 14.26 -31.12 12.03
C GLY A 428 13.02 -31.99 11.80
N THR A 429 11.81 -31.41 11.75
CA THR A 429 10.60 -32.14 11.36
C THR A 429 10.59 -32.45 9.87
N THR A 430 9.91 -33.53 9.47
CA THR A 430 9.75 -33.90 8.05
C THR A 430 8.50 -33.27 7.45
N LEU A 431 8.48 -33.11 6.12
CA LEU A 431 7.32 -32.57 5.41
C LEU A 431 6.07 -33.43 5.64
N GLU A 432 6.24 -34.74 5.74
CA GLU A 432 5.18 -35.70 6.00
C GLU A 432 4.58 -35.54 7.41
N GLN A 433 5.41 -35.28 8.43
CA GLN A 433 4.93 -35.01 9.79
C GLN A 433 4.06 -33.75 9.84
N MET A 434 4.49 -32.67 9.20
CA MET A 434 3.69 -31.45 9.06
C MET A 434 2.39 -31.73 8.30
N ASN A 435 2.46 -32.51 7.22
CA ASN A 435 1.29 -32.88 6.43
C ASN A 435 0.24 -33.64 7.26
N ASN A 436 0.65 -34.62 8.07
CA ASN A 436 -0.27 -35.39 8.91
C ASN A 436 -0.98 -34.52 9.97
N LEU A 437 -0.25 -33.55 10.53
CA LEU A 437 -0.79 -32.58 11.48
C LEU A 437 -1.86 -31.69 10.82
N VAL A 438 -1.53 -31.15 9.64
CA VAL A 438 -2.41 -30.24 8.88
C VAL A 438 -3.67 -30.97 8.38
N VAL A 439 -3.54 -32.18 7.84
CA VAL A 439 -4.67 -33.01 7.39
C VAL A 439 -5.67 -33.27 8.52
N SER A 440 -5.20 -33.39 9.77
CA SER A 440 -6.07 -33.56 10.93
C SER A 440 -6.92 -32.32 11.22
N MET A 441 -6.40 -31.12 10.92
CA MET A 441 -7.16 -29.87 10.97
C MET A 441 -8.09 -29.72 9.76
N GLU A 442 -7.67 -30.10 8.56
CA GLU A 442 -8.49 -30.07 7.34
C GLU A 442 -9.77 -30.92 7.49
N ARG A 443 -9.64 -32.15 7.99
CA ARG A 443 -10.80 -33.02 8.25
C ARG A 443 -11.78 -32.41 9.24
N TYR A 444 -11.29 -31.65 10.21
CA TYR A 444 -12.14 -30.94 11.15
C TYR A 444 -12.90 -29.79 10.46
N LEU A 445 -12.21 -29.01 9.63
CA LEU A 445 -12.82 -27.91 8.87
C LEU A 445 -13.84 -28.39 7.83
N SER A 446 -13.63 -29.56 7.21
CA SER A 446 -14.59 -30.10 6.24
C SER A 446 -15.96 -30.45 6.82
N GLY A 447 -16.11 -30.49 8.15
CA GLY A 447 -17.39 -30.74 8.81
C GLY A 447 -18.36 -29.55 8.82
N PHE A 448 -17.93 -28.36 8.39
CA PHE A 448 -18.73 -27.13 8.48
C PHE A 448 -19.27 -26.68 7.12
N PRO A 449 -20.59 -26.77 6.86
CA PRO A 449 -21.19 -26.35 5.59
C PRO A 449 -21.16 -24.83 5.37
N GLU A 450 -20.97 -24.02 6.41
CA GLU A 450 -20.86 -22.56 6.36
C GLU A 450 -19.53 -22.08 5.74
N ILE A 451 -18.53 -22.96 5.67
CA ILE A 451 -17.27 -22.71 4.99
C ILE A 451 -17.50 -22.82 3.47
N ARG A 452 -17.13 -21.77 2.74
CA ARG A 452 -17.15 -21.76 1.27
C ARG A 452 -16.01 -22.62 0.73
N GLN A 453 -14.81 -22.37 1.25
CA GLN A 453 -13.62 -23.15 0.96
C GLN A 453 -12.55 -22.93 2.02
N PHE A 454 -11.63 -23.87 2.19
CA PHE A 454 -10.37 -23.64 2.89
C PHE A 454 -9.18 -24.02 2.00
N GLN A 455 -8.14 -23.20 2.04
CA GLN A 455 -6.95 -23.35 1.21
C GLN A 455 -5.75 -23.63 2.08
N THR A 456 -5.14 -24.78 1.87
CA THR A 456 -3.99 -25.23 2.64
C THR A 456 -2.73 -25.10 1.80
N SER A 457 -1.66 -24.62 2.42
CA SER A 457 -0.34 -24.56 1.81
C SER A 457 0.72 -24.96 2.83
N ILE A 458 1.43 -26.04 2.53
CA ILE A 458 2.58 -26.55 3.28
C ILE A 458 3.81 -26.30 2.42
N HIS A 459 4.51 -25.20 2.69
CA HIS A 459 5.63 -24.75 1.85
C HIS A 459 6.93 -25.47 2.19
N ASN A 460 7.08 -25.84 3.46
CA ASN A 460 8.26 -26.51 4.00
C ASN A 460 7.87 -27.33 5.24
N PRO A 461 8.78 -28.16 5.78
CA PRO A 461 8.48 -29.00 6.94
C PRO A 461 8.13 -28.23 8.23
N ASN A 462 8.44 -26.94 8.28
CA ASN A 462 8.35 -26.11 9.49
C ASN A 462 7.16 -25.18 9.50
N ARG A 463 6.49 -24.96 8.36
CA ARG A 463 5.42 -23.97 8.23
C ARG A 463 4.32 -24.43 7.28
N ALA A 464 3.10 -24.36 7.79
CA ALA A 464 1.88 -24.52 7.03
C ALA A 464 0.89 -23.39 7.33
N SER A 465 0.01 -23.13 6.38
CA SER A 465 -1.08 -22.17 6.52
C SER A 465 -2.36 -22.74 5.93
N ILE A 466 -3.48 -22.51 6.60
CA ILE A 466 -4.84 -22.77 6.13
C ILE A 466 -5.61 -21.46 6.16
N ASN A 467 -6.09 -21.01 5.01
CA ASN A 467 -6.96 -19.84 4.89
C ASN A 467 -8.40 -20.30 4.68
N VAL A 468 -9.28 -19.98 5.63
CA VAL A 468 -10.69 -20.37 5.60
C VAL A 468 -11.54 -19.20 5.12
N PHE A 469 -12.28 -19.43 4.03
CA PHE A 469 -13.20 -18.47 3.42
C PHE A 469 -14.64 -18.87 3.73
N PHE A 470 -15.44 -17.88 4.15
CA PHE A 470 -16.84 -18.11 4.54
C PHE A 470 -17.80 -17.88 3.38
N ARG A 471 -18.98 -18.50 3.43
CA ARG A 471 -20.09 -18.13 2.54
C ARG A 471 -20.61 -16.73 2.91
N LYS A 472 -21.14 -15.98 1.93
CA LYS A 472 -21.57 -14.58 2.12
C LYS A 472 -22.61 -14.42 3.25
N GLU A 473 -23.46 -15.42 3.44
CA GLU A 473 -24.50 -15.46 4.48
C GLU A 473 -23.89 -15.67 5.88
N ALA A 474 -22.84 -16.48 5.99
CA ALA A 474 -22.19 -16.81 7.24
C ALA A 474 -21.16 -15.76 7.67
N GLN A 475 -20.59 -15.02 6.73
CA GLN A 475 -19.54 -14.00 6.96
C GLN A 475 -19.92 -12.95 8.01
N TRP A 476 -21.19 -12.54 8.03
CA TRP A 476 -21.70 -11.50 8.95
C TRP A 476 -22.47 -12.08 10.14
N SER A 477 -22.44 -13.41 10.31
CA SER A 477 -23.07 -14.10 11.44
C SER A 477 -22.08 -14.25 12.61
N GLY A 478 -22.54 -14.81 13.74
CA GLY A 478 -21.66 -15.19 14.85
C GLY A 478 -20.75 -16.39 14.55
N PHE A 479 -20.96 -17.09 13.44
CA PHE A 479 -20.26 -18.34 13.10
C PHE A 479 -18.74 -18.20 12.98
N PRO A 480 -18.15 -17.19 12.29
CA PRO A 480 -16.70 -17.09 12.16
C PRO A 480 -15.97 -17.03 13.51
N TYR A 481 -16.54 -16.31 14.48
CA TYR A 481 -16.01 -16.21 15.84
C TYR A 481 -16.16 -17.52 16.62
N GLN A 482 -17.27 -18.24 16.44
CA GLN A 482 -17.46 -19.58 17.02
C GLN A 482 -16.48 -20.58 16.43
N LEU A 483 -16.33 -20.60 15.10
CA LEU A 483 -15.37 -21.45 14.40
C LEU A 483 -13.95 -21.17 14.89
N LYS A 484 -13.57 -19.90 15.05
CA LYS A 484 -12.26 -19.53 15.62
C LYS A 484 -12.03 -20.17 16.99
N SER A 485 -12.97 -20.02 17.93
CA SER A 485 -12.86 -20.62 19.28
C SER A 485 -12.73 -22.16 19.23
N ASN A 486 -13.52 -22.78 18.36
CA ASN A 486 -13.53 -24.21 18.14
C ASN A 486 -12.21 -24.72 17.53
N VAL A 487 -11.66 -24.00 16.54
CA VAL A 487 -10.37 -24.28 15.93
C VAL A 487 -9.23 -24.12 16.93
N ILE A 488 -9.25 -23.08 17.78
CA ILE A 488 -8.25 -22.89 18.84
C ILE A 488 -8.27 -24.09 19.80
N SER A 489 -9.46 -24.51 20.22
CA SER A 489 -9.63 -25.67 21.10
C SER A 489 -9.11 -26.94 20.42
N ARG A 490 -9.38 -27.12 19.12
CA ARG A 490 -8.89 -28.26 18.35
C ARG A 490 -7.37 -28.24 18.16
N ALA A 491 -6.78 -27.08 17.89
CA ALA A 491 -5.34 -26.90 17.75
C ALA A 491 -4.59 -27.28 19.04
N LEU A 492 -5.12 -26.88 20.20
CA LEU A 492 -4.59 -27.26 21.51
C LEU A 492 -4.67 -28.77 21.78
N GLN A 493 -5.68 -29.46 21.24
CA GLN A 493 -5.81 -30.92 21.36
C GLN A 493 -4.88 -31.71 20.43
N LEU A 494 -4.65 -31.21 19.21
CA LEU A 494 -3.82 -31.90 18.21
C LEU A 494 -2.34 -32.00 18.65
N GLY A 495 -1.86 -31.04 19.43
CA GLY A 495 -0.47 -31.01 19.91
C GLY A 495 0.55 -31.00 18.75
N GLY A 496 1.80 -31.36 19.04
CA GLY A 496 2.83 -31.61 18.02
C GLY A 496 3.47 -30.38 17.36
N GLY A 497 2.79 -29.23 17.31
CA GLY A 497 3.31 -27.98 16.75
C GLY A 497 2.68 -26.74 17.39
N SER A 498 3.26 -25.57 17.12
CA SER A 498 2.65 -24.28 17.48
C SER A 498 1.63 -23.84 16.42
N TRP A 499 0.56 -23.22 16.88
CA TRP A 499 -0.59 -22.79 16.11
C TRP A 499 -0.86 -21.32 16.38
N ASN A 500 -1.14 -20.59 15.31
CA ASN A 500 -1.57 -19.20 15.39
C ASN A 500 -2.81 -19.00 14.53
N VAL A 501 -3.87 -18.45 15.13
CA VAL A 501 -5.22 -18.32 14.55
C VAL A 501 -5.66 -16.87 14.63
N TYR A 502 -5.81 -16.22 13.48
CA TYR A 502 -6.11 -14.78 13.36
C TYR A 502 -6.93 -14.47 12.10
N GLY A 503 -7.26 -13.20 11.88
CA GLY A 503 -7.94 -12.74 10.65
C GLY A 503 -9.35 -12.18 10.85
N LEU A 504 -9.91 -12.28 12.06
CA LEU A 504 -11.14 -11.57 12.46
C LEU A 504 -10.79 -10.26 13.19
N GLU A 505 -11.77 -9.38 13.41
CA GLU A 505 -11.57 -8.05 14.03
C GLU A 505 -11.19 -8.09 15.53
N ASP A 506 -10.97 -9.28 16.09
CA ASP A 506 -10.57 -9.53 17.47
C ASP A 506 -9.09 -9.92 17.60
N GLN A 507 -8.60 -10.06 18.84
CA GLN A 507 -7.20 -10.46 19.07
C GLN A 507 -6.96 -11.89 18.60
N GLY A 508 -5.88 -12.12 17.84
CA GLY A 508 -5.46 -13.45 17.41
C GLY A 508 -5.07 -14.35 18.59
N PHE A 509 -5.11 -15.66 18.38
CA PHE A 509 -4.59 -16.66 19.31
C PHE A 509 -3.24 -17.17 18.82
N SER A 510 -2.26 -17.28 19.70
CA SER A 510 -0.98 -17.96 19.43
C SER A 510 -0.58 -18.76 20.66
N ASN A 511 -0.21 -20.02 20.48
CA ASN A 511 0.47 -20.81 21.51
C ASN A 511 1.96 -21.02 21.18
N ASP A 512 2.50 -20.22 20.26
CA ASP A 512 3.90 -20.30 19.89
C ASP A 512 4.79 -19.93 21.08
N VAL A 513 5.65 -20.86 21.46
CA VAL A 513 6.59 -20.71 22.59
C VAL A 513 7.96 -20.22 22.08
N ARG A 514 8.14 -20.12 20.77
CA ARG A 514 9.39 -19.64 20.17
C ARG A 514 9.64 -18.19 20.52
N GLU A 515 10.88 -17.89 20.87
CA GLU A 515 11.29 -16.52 21.18
C GLU A 515 11.32 -15.67 19.90
N SER A 516 10.71 -14.48 20.00
CA SER A 516 10.74 -13.46 18.94
C SER A 516 12.19 -13.06 18.63
N ALA A 517 12.52 -12.87 17.36
CA ALA A 517 13.85 -12.39 16.95
C ALA A 517 14.13 -10.94 17.42
N GLY A 518 13.07 -10.17 17.68
CA GLY A 518 13.14 -8.79 18.17
C GLY A 518 12.31 -7.79 17.35
N GLN A 519 11.72 -6.81 18.02
CA GLN A 519 10.89 -5.75 17.43
C GLN A 519 11.70 -4.66 16.71
N TYR A 520 12.89 -4.33 17.24
CA TYR A 520 13.78 -3.35 16.62
C TYR A 520 14.59 -4.03 15.52
N ARG A 521 14.59 -3.45 14.32
CA ARG A 521 15.14 -4.06 13.11
C ARG A 521 16.16 -3.12 12.46
N VAL A 522 17.36 -3.61 12.21
CA VAL A 522 18.45 -2.86 11.60
C VAL A 522 18.98 -3.61 10.39
N LYS A 523 19.13 -2.92 9.26
CA LYS A 523 19.85 -3.43 8.08
C LYS A 523 21.21 -2.76 8.00
N LEU A 524 22.25 -3.56 7.85
CA LEU A 524 23.60 -3.11 7.57
C LEU A 524 24.00 -3.56 6.16
N TYR A 525 24.59 -2.64 5.41
CA TYR A 525 25.07 -2.85 4.05
C TYR A 525 26.58 -2.64 3.95
N GLY A 526 27.23 -3.40 3.08
CA GLY A 526 28.66 -3.26 2.81
C GLY A 526 29.12 -4.10 1.61
N TYR A 527 30.31 -3.84 1.08
CA TYR A 527 30.84 -4.56 -0.08
C TYR A 527 31.74 -5.76 0.27
N ASN A 528 32.23 -5.84 1.51
CA ASN A 528 32.93 -7.01 2.05
C ASN A 528 32.13 -7.61 3.21
N TYR A 529 31.78 -8.89 3.10
CA TYR A 529 30.96 -9.61 4.08
C TYR A 529 31.65 -9.73 5.44
N ASP A 530 32.95 -10.05 5.47
CA ASP A 530 33.68 -10.28 6.73
C ASP A 530 33.83 -8.98 7.52
N GLU A 531 34.13 -7.87 6.82
CA GLU A 531 34.15 -6.54 7.43
C GLU A 531 32.75 -6.12 7.90
N LEU A 532 31.72 -6.37 7.09
CA LEU A 532 30.33 -6.08 7.46
C LEU A 532 29.92 -6.87 8.71
N ALA A 533 30.31 -8.14 8.81
CA ALA A 533 30.07 -8.99 9.96
C ALA A 533 30.80 -8.48 11.21
N ALA A 534 32.06 -8.04 11.08
CA ALA A 534 32.80 -7.44 12.19
C ALA A 534 32.16 -6.13 12.68
N TRP A 535 31.70 -5.26 11.77
CA TRP A 535 30.97 -4.04 12.14
C TRP A 535 29.61 -4.35 12.79
N THR A 536 28.92 -5.35 12.27
CA THR A 536 27.65 -5.83 12.83
C THR A 536 27.86 -6.37 14.24
N ASP A 537 28.92 -7.15 14.49
CA ASP A 537 29.24 -7.64 15.82
C ASP A 537 29.64 -6.50 16.77
N SER A 538 30.39 -5.48 16.29
CA SER A 538 30.69 -4.28 17.08
C SER A 538 29.42 -3.54 17.52
N LEU A 539 28.42 -3.43 16.64
CA LEU A 539 27.12 -2.83 16.98
C LEU A 539 26.36 -3.71 17.97
N LYS A 540 26.37 -5.03 17.75
CA LYS A 540 25.73 -6.02 18.63
C LYS A 540 26.27 -5.91 20.05
N GLN A 541 27.60 -5.90 20.22
CA GLN A 541 28.24 -5.79 21.53
C GLN A 541 27.88 -4.46 22.22
N ARG A 542 27.84 -3.34 21.47
CA ARG A 542 27.40 -2.05 22.02
C ARG A 542 25.96 -2.10 22.51
N LEU A 543 25.05 -2.67 21.73
CA LEU A 543 23.65 -2.80 22.13
C LEU A 543 23.49 -3.69 23.37
N LEU A 544 24.26 -4.77 23.50
CA LEU A 544 24.26 -5.65 24.67
C LEU A 544 24.77 -4.97 25.95
N THR A 545 25.47 -3.83 25.87
CA THR A 545 25.86 -3.07 27.07
C THR A 545 24.67 -2.44 27.79
N TYR A 546 23.55 -2.20 27.08
CA TYR A 546 22.34 -1.68 27.69
C TYR A 546 21.62 -2.78 28.47
N ARG A 547 21.50 -2.64 29.79
CA ARG A 547 20.77 -3.60 30.66
C ARG A 547 19.34 -3.92 30.22
N ARG A 548 18.74 -3.07 29.40
CA ARG A 548 17.37 -3.21 28.87
C ARG A 548 17.30 -3.97 27.54
N ILE A 549 18.44 -4.32 26.96
CA ILE A 549 18.58 -5.17 25.77
C ILE A 549 19.26 -6.44 26.27
N ARG A 550 18.52 -7.55 26.29
CA ARG A 550 19.05 -8.82 26.79
C ARG A 550 19.88 -9.56 25.76
N GLU A 551 19.47 -9.44 24.51
CA GLU A 551 19.96 -10.26 23.41
C GLU A 551 19.76 -9.53 22.09
N VAL A 552 20.60 -9.91 21.13
CA VAL A 552 20.62 -9.32 19.79
C VAL A 552 20.90 -10.44 18.80
N THR A 553 19.97 -10.64 17.86
CA THR A 553 20.03 -11.64 16.81
C THR A 553 20.64 -11.02 15.56
N VAL A 554 21.53 -11.73 14.87
CA VAL A 554 22.13 -11.29 13.60
C VAL A 554 21.92 -12.38 12.55
N ASN A 555 21.21 -12.05 11.48
CA ASN A 555 20.85 -12.95 10.39
C ASN A 555 21.07 -12.26 9.04
N SER A 556 21.03 -13.02 7.93
CA SER A 556 21.07 -12.43 6.58
C SER A 556 19.74 -11.80 6.14
N ASN A 557 18.63 -12.28 6.72
CA ASN A 557 17.28 -11.79 6.51
C ASN A 557 16.58 -11.61 7.85
N PHE A 558 15.62 -10.67 7.91
CA PHE A 558 14.77 -10.55 9.09
C PHE A 558 13.92 -11.79 9.25
N SER A 559 13.89 -12.29 10.48
CA SER A 559 13.02 -13.38 10.88
C SER A 559 12.04 -12.89 11.93
N TRP A 560 10.89 -13.54 12.01
CA TRP A 560 9.94 -13.28 13.08
C TRP A 560 10.35 -14.02 14.37
N TYR A 561 11.13 -15.10 14.23
CA TYR A 561 11.53 -15.99 15.30
C TYR A 561 13.04 -16.17 15.29
N LYS A 562 13.61 -16.58 16.42
CA LYS A 562 15.02 -17.01 16.43
C LYS A 562 15.13 -18.37 15.74
N ASP A 563 15.94 -18.42 14.69
CA ASP A 563 16.16 -19.63 13.92
C ASP A 563 17.32 -20.43 14.52
N ASP A 564 17.00 -21.53 15.22
CA ASP A 564 18.01 -22.47 15.77
C ASP A 564 18.48 -23.45 14.69
N TYR A 565 18.87 -22.95 13.54
CA TYR A 565 19.42 -23.81 12.50
C TYR A 565 20.82 -24.25 12.89
N GLN A 566 21.01 -25.57 12.94
CA GLN A 566 22.27 -26.18 13.32
C GLN A 566 22.77 -27.05 12.18
N GLU A 567 24.02 -26.80 11.78
CA GLU A 567 24.73 -27.63 10.81
C GLU A 567 25.82 -28.43 11.52
N PHE A 568 26.22 -29.53 10.90
CA PHE A 568 27.41 -30.27 11.29
C PHE A 568 28.57 -29.80 10.39
N SER A 569 29.52 -29.09 10.98
CA SER A 569 30.75 -28.68 10.31
C SER A 569 31.87 -29.68 10.60
N PHE A 570 32.68 -29.96 9.58
CA PHE A 570 33.88 -30.77 9.73
C PHE A 570 35.08 -29.86 9.98
N ASP A 571 35.56 -29.87 11.22
CA ASP A 571 36.79 -29.18 11.59
C ASP A 571 37.97 -30.09 11.29
N LEU A 572 38.67 -29.80 10.18
CA LEU A 572 39.75 -30.63 9.68
C LEU A 572 41.02 -30.47 10.52
N HIS A 573 41.55 -31.59 11.02
CA HIS A 573 42.84 -31.63 11.70
C HIS A 573 43.97 -31.57 10.66
N ARG A 574 44.38 -30.34 10.29
CA ARG A 574 45.35 -30.10 9.20
C ARG A 574 46.68 -30.85 9.40
N GLU A 575 47.18 -30.93 10.61
CA GLU A 575 48.42 -31.66 10.94
C GLU A 575 48.29 -33.17 10.72
N GLN A 576 47.14 -33.74 11.12
CA GLN A 576 46.85 -35.17 10.99
C GLN A 576 46.58 -35.58 9.54
N LEU A 577 45.97 -34.70 8.75
CA LEU A 577 45.83 -34.84 7.30
C LEU A 577 47.20 -34.79 6.61
N ALA A 578 48.03 -33.80 6.97
CA ALA A 578 49.37 -33.64 6.40
C ALA A 578 50.30 -34.82 6.76
N ALA A 579 50.27 -35.31 8.00
CA ALA A 579 51.06 -36.46 8.44
C ALA A 579 50.73 -37.75 7.69
N ARG A 580 49.50 -37.88 7.19
CA ARG A 580 49.02 -39.04 6.42
C ARG A 580 49.04 -38.79 4.90
N GLY A 581 49.50 -37.62 4.46
CA GLY A 581 49.54 -37.25 3.05
C GLY A 581 48.17 -37.02 2.40
N ILE A 582 47.09 -36.92 3.18
CA ILE A 582 45.71 -36.77 2.68
C ILE A 582 45.43 -35.29 2.42
N ARG A 583 45.01 -34.95 1.20
CA ARG A 583 44.61 -33.57 0.86
C ARG A 583 43.14 -33.33 1.24
N PRO A 584 42.74 -32.12 1.71
CA PRO A 584 41.33 -31.83 2.00
C PRO A 584 40.38 -32.09 0.82
N GLY A 585 40.82 -31.78 -0.41
CA GLY A 585 40.05 -32.09 -1.62
C GLY A 585 39.85 -33.58 -1.84
N GLU A 586 40.85 -34.40 -1.49
CA GLU A 586 40.79 -35.86 -1.61
C GLU A 586 39.78 -36.44 -0.60
N LEU A 587 39.82 -35.96 0.65
CA LEU A 587 38.84 -36.30 1.68
C LEU A 587 37.41 -35.96 1.22
N PHE A 588 37.21 -34.78 0.63
CA PHE A 588 35.92 -34.38 0.10
C PHE A 588 35.45 -35.31 -1.03
N THR A 589 36.33 -35.67 -1.97
CA THR A 589 36.00 -36.59 -3.07
C THR A 589 35.69 -38.01 -2.59
N THR A 590 36.25 -38.45 -1.46
CA THR A 590 35.95 -39.75 -0.84
C THR A 590 34.59 -39.72 -0.14
N LEU A 591 34.25 -38.62 0.55
CA LEU A 591 33.01 -38.49 1.29
C LEU A 591 31.79 -38.18 0.41
N GLN A 592 31.96 -37.39 -0.66
CA GLN A 592 30.84 -36.94 -1.49
C GLN A 592 29.99 -38.09 -2.09
N PRO A 593 30.58 -39.17 -2.64
CA PRO A 593 29.84 -40.35 -3.08
C PRO A 593 29.02 -41.02 -1.98
N LEU A 594 29.56 -41.11 -0.76
CA LEU A 594 28.88 -41.81 0.35
C LEU A 594 27.54 -41.16 0.70
N PHE A 595 27.50 -39.82 0.68
CA PHE A 595 26.31 -39.02 1.02
C PHE A 595 25.52 -38.50 -0.19
N ALA A 596 25.85 -38.96 -1.39
CA ALA A 596 25.17 -38.60 -2.61
C ALA A 596 23.66 -38.91 -2.53
N ARG A 597 22.81 -37.88 -2.51
CA ARG A 597 21.36 -38.01 -2.67
C ARG A 597 20.89 -37.19 -3.85
N ASN A 598 20.05 -37.79 -4.71
CA ASN A 598 19.42 -37.13 -5.84
C ASN A 598 20.41 -36.41 -6.80
N ILE A 599 21.59 -36.99 -7.04
CA ILE A 599 22.57 -36.45 -7.97
C ILE A 599 22.04 -36.62 -9.41
N TRP A 600 21.90 -35.52 -10.15
CA TRP A 600 21.46 -35.58 -11.54
C TRP A 600 22.43 -36.38 -12.43
N ALA A 601 21.89 -37.36 -13.15
CA ALA A 601 22.64 -38.27 -14.02
C ALA A 601 22.27 -38.14 -15.51
N GLY A 602 21.05 -37.69 -15.81
CA GLY A 602 20.54 -37.53 -17.17
C GLY A 602 19.03 -37.35 -17.18
N ALA A 603 18.42 -37.38 -18.35
CA ALA A 603 16.97 -37.38 -18.50
C ALA A 603 16.54 -38.22 -19.71
N VAL A 604 15.35 -38.79 -19.65
CA VAL A 604 14.74 -39.62 -20.71
C VAL A 604 13.37 -39.05 -21.08
N THR A 605 13.01 -39.08 -22.36
CA THR A 605 11.78 -38.47 -22.86
C THR A 605 10.64 -39.49 -23.03
N VAL A 606 9.95 -39.82 -21.96
CA VAL A 606 8.82 -40.78 -21.96
C VAL A 606 7.51 -40.04 -22.26
N ASP A 607 6.73 -40.51 -23.23
CA ASP A 607 5.41 -39.96 -23.61
C ASP A 607 5.38 -38.44 -23.86
N GLY A 608 6.49 -37.88 -24.35
CA GLY A 608 6.64 -36.44 -24.59
C GLY A 608 6.97 -35.61 -23.33
N GLY A 609 7.01 -36.23 -22.16
CA GLY A 609 7.51 -35.66 -20.90
C GLY A 609 8.99 -36.01 -20.69
N ASN A 610 9.73 -35.15 -19.97
CA ASN A 610 11.14 -35.41 -19.65
C ASN A 610 11.25 -35.89 -18.20
N GLU A 611 11.68 -37.13 -18.00
CA GLU A 611 11.90 -37.72 -16.68
C GLU A 611 13.37 -37.59 -16.28
N ALA A 612 13.63 -37.09 -15.07
CA ALA A 612 14.99 -36.94 -14.55
C ALA A 612 15.52 -38.26 -13.98
N ILE A 613 16.72 -38.65 -14.40
CA ILE A 613 17.45 -39.79 -13.87
C ILE A 613 18.40 -39.28 -12.79
N ASN A 614 18.17 -39.68 -11.53
CA ASN A 614 19.00 -39.29 -10.40
C ASN A 614 19.71 -40.50 -9.77
N LEU A 615 20.92 -40.27 -9.26
CA LEU A 615 21.76 -41.21 -8.52
C LEU A 615 21.68 -40.94 -7.01
N THR A 616 21.46 -41.99 -6.24
CA THR A 616 21.40 -41.94 -4.78
C THR A 616 22.22 -43.09 -4.20
N SER A 617 23.06 -42.80 -3.22
CA SER A 617 23.83 -43.78 -2.46
C SER A 617 22.91 -44.51 -1.47
N LYS A 618 23.06 -45.82 -1.38
CA LYS A 618 22.41 -46.65 -0.36
C LYS A 618 22.89 -46.29 1.04
N GLN A 619 24.21 -46.11 1.20
CA GLN A 619 24.87 -45.72 2.45
C GLN A 619 24.36 -44.38 3.00
N ALA A 620 23.90 -43.46 2.14
CA ALA A 620 23.33 -42.18 2.55
C ALA A 620 22.03 -42.32 3.38
N LYS A 621 21.38 -43.50 3.39
CA LYS A 621 20.23 -43.79 4.27
C LYS A 621 20.63 -44.51 5.55
N ASP A 622 21.73 -45.26 5.51
CA ASP A 622 22.14 -46.18 6.58
C ASP A 622 23.13 -45.54 7.56
N TYR A 623 23.88 -44.51 7.15
CA TYR A 623 24.87 -43.85 7.99
C TYR A 623 24.28 -42.68 8.78
N ASP A 624 24.32 -42.80 10.11
CA ASP A 624 24.16 -41.70 11.04
C ASP A 624 25.52 -41.02 11.31
N ILE A 625 25.53 -39.95 12.12
CA ILE A 625 26.74 -39.18 12.44
C ILE A 625 27.78 -40.07 13.13
N TRP A 626 27.33 -41.01 13.96
CA TRP A 626 28.22 -41.93 14.66
C TRP A 626 28.90 -42.89 13.67
N ALA A 627 28.14 -43.48 12.75
CA ALA A 627 28.67 -44.33 11.70
C ALA A 627 29.68 -43.55 10.84
N LEU A 628 29.39 -42.30 10.48
CA LEU A 628 30.30 -41.45 9.72
C LEU A 628 31.65 -41.24 10.44
N GLN A 629 31.65 -41.05 11.77
CA GLN A 629 32.88 -40.86 12.54
C GLN A 629 33.76 -42.12 12.58
N HIS A 630 33.13 -43.30 12.61
CA HIS A 630 33.80 -44.56 12.93
C HIS A 630 33.99 -45.49 11.72
N PHE A 631 33.34 -45.20 10.60
CA PHE A 631 33.47 -45.97 9.37
C PHE A 631 34.86 -45.80 8.76
N GLY A 632 35.36 -46.89 8.16
CA GLY A 632 36.64 -46.93 7.49
C GLY A 632 36.57 -46.31 6.11
N LEU A 633 37.38 -45.28 5.87
CA LEU A 633 37.54 -44.65 4.58
C LEU A 633 38.92 -45.01 4.01
N ASN A 634 38.98 -45.23 2.70
CA ASN A 634 40.23 -45.46 1.99
C ASN A 634 40.60 -44.23 1.17
N SER A 635 41.84 -43.74 1.33
CA SER A 635 42.48 -42.79 0.43
C SER A 635 43.76 -43.42 -0.08
N GLY A 636 43.76 -43.88 -1.34
CA GLY A 636 44.87 -44.69 -1.87
C GLY A 636 45.08 -45.95 -1.02
N ASP A 637 46.29 -46.10 -0.49
CA ASP A 637 46.70 -47.25 0.35
C ASP A 637 46.40 -47.06 1.85
N TYR A 638 45.87 -45.90 2.26
CA TYR A 638 45.63 -45.58 3.67
C TYR A 638 44.16 -45.76 4.05
N PHE A 639 43.93 -46.67 5.00
CA PHE A 639 42.67 -46.82 5.70
C PHE A 639 42.64 -45.90 6.93
N PHE A 640 41.65 -45.02 7.02
CA PHE A 640 41.51 -44.09 8.14
C PHE A 640 40.04 -43.94 8.53
N LYS A 641 39.77 -43.56 9.79
CA LYS A 641 38.43 -43.14 10.21
C LYS A 641 38.31 -41.64 10.09
N LEU A 642 37.11 -41.13 9.82
CA LEU A 642 36.92 -39.68 9.73
C LEU A 642 37.32 -38.97 11.03
N ASN A 643 37.06 -39.59 12.18
CA ASN A 643 37.43 -39.05 13.49
C ASN A 643 38.96 -38.93 13.70
N ASP A 644 39.79 -39.64 12.91
CA ASP A 644 41.25 -39.57 12.99
C ASP A 644 41.85 -38.38 12.22
N VAL A 645 41.01 -37.64 11.49
CA VAL A 645 41.43 -36.54 10.60
C VAL A 645 40.51 -35.31 10.63
N ALA A 646 39.30 -35.44 11.19
CA ALA A 646 38.35 -34.34 11.34
C ALA A 646 37.45 -34.54 12.56
N SER A 647 37.21 -33.47 13.31
CA SER A 647 36.15 -33.45 14.33
C SER A 647 34.86 -32.93 13.74
N ILE A 648 33.73 -33.56 14.08
CA ILE A 648 32.41 -33.08 13.68
C ILE A 648 31.89 -32.18 14.80
N ALA A 649 31.77 -30.89 14.53
CA ALA A 649 31.16 -29.92 15.44
C ALA A 649 29.73 -29.62 15.00
N LYS A 650 28.81 -29.52 15.96
CA LYS A 650 27.46 -29.02 15.71
C LYS A 650 27.44 -27.53 16.05
N GLY A 651 27.25 -26.67 15.05
CA GLY A 651 27.30 -25.21 15.19
C GLY A 651 26.08 -24.52 14.58
N GLN A 652 25.82 -23.28 14.99
CA GLN A 652 24.88 -22.42 14.26
C GLN A 652 25.60 -21.78 13.07
N ALA A 653 25.02 -21.91 11.88
CA ALA A 653 25.56 -21.34 10.65
C ALA A 653 24.52 -20.39 10.02
N PRO A 654 24.97 -19.26 9.42
CA PRO A 654 24.06 -18.40 8.68
C PRO A 654 23.51 -19.16 7.47
N GLN A 655 22.19 -19.32 7.41
CA GLN A 655 21.51 -20.13 6.39
C GLN A 655 21.72 -19.61 4.95
N GLU A 656 21.97 -18.32 4.80
CA GLU A 656 22.01 -17.65 3.50
C GLU A 656 22.98 -16.46 3.54
N VAL A 657 23.39 -15.95 2.37
CA VAL A 657 24.10 -14.67 2.24
C VAL A 657 23.19 -13.68 1.52
N GLY A 658 22.71 -12.68 2.25
CA GLY A 658 21.83 -11.65 1.72
C GLY A 658 22.59 -10.62 0.89
N LYS A 659 22.07 -10.29 -0.30
CA LYS A 659 22.57 -9.17 -1.11
C LYS A 659 21.42 -8.29 -1.61
N GLU A 660 21.68 -6.99 -1.70
CA GLU A 660 20.73 -6.00 -2.21
C GLU A 660 21.52 -4.95 -3.00
N ASN A 661 21.14 -4.68 -4.25
CA ASN A 661 21.86 -3.76 -5.13
C ASN A 661 23.39 -4.00 -5.15
N GLN A 662 23.79 -5.28 -5.21
CA GLN A 662 25.18 -5.76 -5.18
C GLN A 662 25.97 -5.56 -3.87
N GLN A 663 25.35 -4.99 -2.83
CA GLN A 663 25.93 -4.91 -1.49
C GLN A 663 25.55 -6.15 -0.68
N TYR A 664 26.45 -6.65 0.16
CA TYR A 664 26.10 -7.60 1.21
C TYR A 664 25.16 -6.93 2.22
N ARG A 665 24.22 -7.70 2.72
CA ARG A 665 23.25 -7.28 3.72
C ARG A 665 23.31 -8.20 4.93
N LEU A 666 23.47 -7.61 6.10
CA LEU A 666 23.19 -8.25 7.37
C LEU A 666 22.03 -7.54 8.05
N THR A 667 21.23 -8.32 8.77
CA THR A 667 20.06 -7.86 9.50
C THR A 667 20.26 -8.15 10.97
N MET A 668 19.97 -7.16 11.81
CA MET A 668 20.09 -7.26 13.26
C MET A 668 18.75 -6.97 13.90
N GLN A 669 18.36 -7.81 14.86
CA GLN A 669 17.10 -7.69 15.58
C GLN A 669 17.29 -7.80 17.08
N TYR A 670 16.55 -7.01 17.84
CA TYR A 670 16.55 -7.08 19.31
C TYR A 670 15.27 -6.53 19.92
N ASP A 671 15.06 -6.83 21.20
CA ASP A 671 14.00 -6.25 22.01
C ASP A 671 14.55 -5.30 23.07
N TYR A 672 13.78 -4.24 23.36
CA TYR A 672 14.10 -3.25 24.39
C TYR A 672 13.04 -3.28 25.49
N ILE A 673 13.48 -3.47 26.73
CA ILE A 673 12.63 -3.47 27.92
C ILE A 673 12.35 -2.02 28.33
N GLY A 674 11.23 -1.47 27.85
CA GLY A 674 10.78 -0.11 28.18
C GLY A 674 9.76 0.44 27.19
N SER A 675 9.58 1.76 27.17
CA SER A 675 8.69 2.39 26.18
C SER A 675 9.31 2.33 24.77
N HIS A 676 8.47 2.15 23.75
CA HIS A 676 8.92 2.08 22.36
C HIS A 676 9.75 3.31 21.94
N THR A 677 9.32 4.50 22.38
CA THR A 677 10.00 5.77 22.13
C THR A 677 11.43 5.83 22.68
N GLN A 678 11.70 5.17 23.81
CA GLN A 678 13.04 5.13 24.38
C GLN A 678 13.95 4.17 23.60
N GLY A 679 13.44 2.99 23.25
CA GLY A 679 14.20 2.03 22.44
C GLY A 679 14.53 2.59 21.06
N GLN A 680 13.59 3.34 20.45
CA GLN A 680 13.81 4.01 19.16
C GLN A 680 14.90 5.09 19.25
N LYS A 681 14.87 5.94 20.29
CA LYS A 681 15.92 6.96 20.50
C LYS A 681 17.31 6.34 20.71
N ILE A 682 17.40 5.22 21.43
CA ILE A 682 18.66 4.50 21.61
C ILE A 682 19.15 3.96 20.27
N LEU A 683 18.25 3.34 19.51
CA LEU A 683 18.58 2.81 18.19
C LEU A 683 19.11 3.90 17.25
N GLU A 684 18.37 5.00 17.12
CA GLU A 684 18.75 6.13 16.26
C GLU A 684 20.11 6.69 16.64
N ARG A 685 20.38 6.86 17.95
CA ARG A 685 21.69 7.31 18.43
C ARG A 685 22.83 6.36 18.04
N GLU A 686 22.67 5.06 18.29
CA GLU A 686 23.71 4.07 17.96
C GLU A 686 23.95 3.98 16.45
N LEU A 687 22.88 4.11 15.65
CA LEU A 687 22.97 4.13 14.19
C LEU A 687 23.70 5.38 13.68
N GLU A 688 23.44 6.56 14.24
CA GLU A 688 24.18 7.76 13.88
C GLU A 688 25.67 7.66 14.24
N GLU A 689 25.97 7.15 15.44
CA GLU A 689 27.35 6.98 15.89
C GLU A 689 28.12 5.95 15.05
N ILE A 690 27.49 4.82 14.70
CA ILE A 690 28.15 3.82 13.87
C ILE A 690 28.31 4.31 12.43
N ASN A 691 27.30 4.96 11.84
CA ASN A 691 27.40 5.50 10.47
C ASN A 691 28.51 6.56 10.33
N LYS A 692 28.82 7.32 11.40
CA LYS A 692 29.98 8.24 11.40
C LYS A 692 31.33 7.53 11.37
N ARG A 693 31.40 6.26 11.81
CA ARG A 693 32.63 5.46 11.87
C ARG A 693 32.74 4.44 10.74
N LEU A 694 31.63 4.11 10.09
CA LEU A 694 31.60 3.16 8.99
C LEU A 694 32.43 3.70 7.80
N PRO A 695 33.19 2.82 7.13
CA PRO A 695 33.93 3.22 5.93
C PRO A 695 32.99 3.55 4.78
N MET A 696 33.52 4.26 3.77
CA MET A 696 32.75 4.62 2.58
C MET A 696 32.17 3.37 1.92
N GLY A 697 30.88 3.40 1.57
CA GLY A 697 30.16 2.27 0.98
C GLY A 697 29.51 1.32 2.00
N TYR A 698 29.64 1.59 3.29
CA TYR A 698 28.93 0.89 4.36
C TYR A 698 27.86 1.79 4.96
N THR A 699 26.69 1.23 5.23
CA THR A 699 25.58 1.97 5.84
C THR A 699 24.79 1.09 6.79
N ALA A 700 24.25 1.68 7.85
CA ALA A 700 23.36 1.01 8.78
C ALA A 700 22.08 1.84 8.94
N HIS A 701 20.92 1.25 8.68
CA HIS A 701 19.63 1.94 8.78
C HIS A 701 18.61 1.09 9.53
N SER A 702 17.74 1.73 10.29
CA SER A 702 16.59 1.08 10.93
C SER A 702 15.54 0.73 9.88
N GLU A 703 15.03 -0.49 9.88
CA GLU A 703 13.87 -0.86 9.06
C GLU A 703 12.59 -0.66 9.87
N GLY A 704 11.93 0.48 9.66
CA GLY A 704 10.61 0.79 10.22
C GLY A 704 9.53 0.57 9.18
N ASN A 705 8.61 -0.37 9.43
CA ASN A 705 7.45 -0.63 8.55
C ASN A 705 6.26 0.33 8.82
N TYR A 706 6.53 1.45 9.49
CA TYR A 706 5.49 2.43 9.78
C TYR A 706 5.33 3.37 8.57
N TRP A 707 4.10 3.45 8.07
CA TRP A 707 3.66 4.56 7.24
C TRP A 707 3.54 5.81 8.12
N GLY A 708 4.68 6.27 8.63
CA GLY A 708 4.83 7.53 9.34
C GLY A 708 5.28 8.60 8.37
N TRP A 709 4.95 9.85 8.67
CA TRP A 709 5.70 10.99 8.15
C TRP A 709 7.17 10.81 8.55
N ASP A 710 7.96 10.22 7.66
CA ASP A 710 9.39 10.11 7.86
C ASP A 710 9.95 11.53 8.03
N SER A 711 10.50 11.80 9.21
CA SER A 711 11.08 13.08 9.59
C SER A 711 12.23 13.51 8.68
N ASN A 712 12.81 12.59 7.89
CA ASN A 712 13.89 12.90 6.97
C ASN A 712 13.44 13.45 5.62
N ASP A 713 12.19 13.25 5.18
CA ASP A 713 11.73 13.73 3.87
C ASP A 713 10.98 15.08 3.99
N ASN A 714 11.77 16.16 4.11
CA ASN A 714 11.31 17.57 4.07
C ASN A 714 10.47 17.95 2.82
N LYS A 715 10.24 17.02 1.89
CA LYS A 715 9.49 17.22 0.65
C LYS A 715 8.03 17.61 0.91
N GLN A 716 7.37 17.04 1.90
CA GLN A 716 5.93 17.30 2.13
C GLN A 716 5.67 18.74 2.59
N TYR A 717 6.50 19.29 3.48
CA TYR A 717 6.41 20.70 3.88
C TYR A 717 6.71 21.66 2.72
N ARG A 718 7.65 21.30 1.84
CA ARG A 718 7.93 22.07 0.61
C ARG A 718 6.71 22.11 -0.32
N LEU A 719 5.98 21.00 -0.43
CA LEU A 719 4.78 20.94 -1.25
C LEU A 719 3.64 21.81 -0.67
N ILE A 720 3.39 21.76 0.64
CA ILE A 720 2.40 22.66 1.27
C ILE A 720 2.81 24.14 1.11
N ALA A 721 4.11 24.45 1.23
CA ALA A 721 4.60 25.80 0.98
C ALA A 721 4.36 26.24 -0.48
N LEU A 722 4.63 25.35 -1.45
CA LEU A 722 4.36 25.60 -2.86
C LEU A 722 2.88 25.85 -3.13
N LEU A 723 1.97 25.09 -2.51
CA LEU A 723 0.51 25.31 -2.60
C LEU A 723 0.11 26.71 -2.17
N ILE A 724 0.60 27.15 -1.00
CA ILE A 724 0.34 28.49 -0.47
C ILE A 724 0.87 29.56 -1.43
N VAL A 725 2.05 29.34 -2.03
CA VAL A 725 2.65 30.24 -3.01
C VAL A 725 1.80 30.34 -4.27
N ILE A 726 1.32 29.23 -4.83
CA ILE A 726 0.46 29.22 -6.02
C ILE A 726 -0.83 30.01 -5.74
N ILE A 727 -1.51 29.71 -4.64
CA ILE A 727 -2.74 30.41 -4.21
C ILE A 727 -2.48 31.90 -4.01
N PHE A 728 -1.35 32.27 -3.41
CA PHE A 728 -0.98 33.66 -3.19
C PHE A 728 -0.83 34.42 -4.51
N PHE A 729 -0.13 33.85 -5.49
CA PHE A 729 0.08 34.50 -6.78
C PHE A 729 -1.21 34.62 -7.60
N THR A 730 -2.01 33.55 -7.71
CA THR A 730 -3.27 33.59 -8.49
C THR A 730 -4.23 34.63 -7.93
N THR A 731 -4.38 34.71 -6.60
CA THR A 731 -5.26 35.70 -5.95
C THR A 731 -4.67 37.10 -5.94
N SER A 732 -3.34 37.26 -5.87
CA SER A 732 -2.67 38.56 -5.99
C SER A 732 -2.94 39.22 -7.33
N ILE A 733 -2.87 38.43 -8.41
CA ILE A 733 -3.12 38.88 -9.77
C ILE A 733 -4.58 39.36 -9.92
N LEU A 734 -5.55 38.61 -9.38
CA LEU A 734 -6.97 39.02 -9.44
C LEU A 734 -7.23 40.34 -8.70
N PHE A 735 -6.77 40.43 -7.46
CA PHE A 735 -7.11 41.57 -6.61
C PHE A 735 -6.27 42.81 -6.92
N ASN A 736 -5.21 42.66 -7.73
CA ASN A 736 -4.18 43.66 -7.92
C ASN A 736 -3.67 44.20 -6.56
N SER A 737 -3.43 43.29 -5.62
CA SER A 737 -3.05 43.60 -4.24
C SER A 737 -2.31 42.43 -3.58
N LEU A 738 -1.23 42.71 -2.85
CA LEU A 738 -0.48 41.70 -2.09
C LEU A 738 -1.05 41.44 -0.69
N LYS A 739 -1.94 42.30 -0.18
CA LYS A 739 -2.47 42.19 1.21
C LYS A 739 -3.76 41.36 1.28
N GLN A 740 -4.59 41.42 0.26
CA GLN A 740 -5.87 40.73 0.21
C GLN A 740 -5.76 39.19 0.06
N PRO A 741 -4.82 38.66 -0.74
CA PRO A 741 -4.50 37.22 -0.82
C PRO A 741 -4.25 36.57 0.53
N VAL A 742 -3.50 37.25 1.40
CA VAL A 742 -3.17 36.77 2.75
C VAL A 742 -4.45 36.48 3.54
N ALA A 743 -5.48 37.34 3.42
CA ALA A 743 -6.74 37.13 4.12
C ALA A 743 -7.53 35.93 3.61
N VAL A 744 -7.37 35.58 2.33
CA VAL A 744 -7.98 34.40 1.72
C VAL A 744 -7.25 33.14 2.18
N ILE A 745 -5.92 33.14 2.21
CA ILE A 745 -5.10 32.01 2.67
C ILE A 745 -5.38 31.66 4.14
N PHE A 746 -5.62 32.66 4.99
CA PHE A 746 -5.96 32.44 6.40
C PHE A 746 -7.27 31.66 6.63
N ILE A 747 -8.11 31.46 5.62
CA ILE A 747 -9.31 30.63 5.70
C ILE A 747 -8.96 29.13 5.61
N ILE A 748 -7.85 28.76 4.96
CA ILE A 748 -7.45 27.36 4.76
C ILE A 748 -7.20 26.65 6.11
N PRO A 749 -6.45 27.21 7.09
CA PRO A 749 -6.30 26.56 8.39
C PRO A 749 -7.63 26.34 9.11
N VAL A 750 -8.58 27.27 8.97
CA VAL A 750 -9.92 27.13 9.58
C VAL A 750 -10.70 25.98 8.95
N SER A 751 -10.56 25.75 7.64
CA SER A 751 -11.20 24.61 6.99
C SER A 751 -10.55 23.29 7.38
N PHE A 752 -9.23 23.24 7.61
CA PHE A 752 -8.55 22.04 8.11
C PHE A 752 -9.01 21.59 9.50
N ILE A 753 -9.46 22.51 10.37
CA ILE A 753 -10.12 22.15 11.64
C ILE A 753 -11.29 21.19 11.39
N GLY A 754 -12.03 21.41 10.30
CA GLY A 754 -13.13 20.53 9.90
C GLY A 754 -12.67 19.14 9.51
N ILE A 755 -11.55 19.02 8.78
CA ILE A 755 -10.95 17.72 8.45
C ILE A 755 -10.51 17.00 9.71
N PHE A 756 -9.79 17.70 10.60
CA PHE A 756 -9.29 17.10 11.85
C PHE A 756 -10.43 16.54 12.71
N LEU A 757 -11.54 17.29 12.82
CA LEU A 757 -12.73 16.86 13.57
C LEU A 757 -13.45 15.69 12.91
N THR A 758 -13.61 15.68 11.58
CA THR A 758 -14.29 14.56 10.92
C THR A 758 -13.46 13.29 10.96
N PHE A 759 -12.16 13.35 10.73
CA PHE A 759 -11.28 12.18 10.84
C PHE A 759 -11.28 11.61 12.26
N TYR A 760 -11.28 12.48 13.27
CA TYR A 760 -11.39 12.07 14.67
C TYR A 760 -12.75 11.41 14.98
N TRP A 761 -13.88 12.05 14.63
CA TRP A 761 -15.21 11.53 14.96
C TRP A 761 -15.57 10.25 14.21
N PHE A 762 -15.22 10.16 12.92
CA PHE A 762 -15.48 8.96 12.12
C PHE A 762 -14.42 7.87 12.33
N LYS A 763 -13.38 8.13 13.15
CA LYS A 763 -12.22 7.25 13.39
C LYS A 763 -11.62 6.77 12.07
N LEU A 764 -11.29 7.74 11.21
CA LEU A 764 -10.71 7.50 9.89
C LEU A 764 -9.20 7.62 9.98
N ASN A 765 -8.48 6.84 9.17
CA ASN A 765 -7.03 6.96 9.04
C ASN A 765 -6.69 8.00 7.96
N PHE A 766 -5.55 8.68 8.13
CA PHE A 766 -5.11 9.71 7.21
C PHE A 766 -4.41 9.12 5.97
N ASP A 767 -5.19 8.46 5.11
CA ASP A 767 -4.68 7.77 3.92
C ASP A 767 -4.65 8.69 2.68
N GLN A 768 -4.48 8.09 1.50
CA GLN A 768 -4.48 8.80 0.21
C GLN A 768 -5.77 9.61 -0.02
N GLY A 769 -6.93 9.06 0.35
CA GLY A 769 -8.21 9.78 0.28
C GLY A 769 -8.26 10.98 1.24
N GLY A 770 -7.67 10.84 2.43
CA GLY A 770 -7.53 11.95 3.36
C GLY A 770 -6.61 13.04 2.82
N PHE A 771 -5.45 12.67 2.29
CA PHE A 771 -4.54 13.63 1.66
C PHE A 771 -5.17 14.36 0.47
N ALA A 772 -5.88 13.63 -0.40
CA ALA A 772 -6.64 14.23 -1.50
C ALA A 772 -7.69 15.23 -1.01
N SER A 773 -8.34 14.98 0.15
CA SER A 773 -9.28 15.92 0.76
C SER A 773 -8.61 17.24 1.18
N PHE A 774 -7.37 17.23 1.71
CA PHE A 774 -6.64 18.45 2.08
C PHE A 774 -6.36 19.33 0.86
N ILE A 775 -5.87 18.72 -0.22
CA ILE A 775 -5.54 19.46 -1.45
C ILE A 775 -6.81 20.02 -2.08
N LEU A 776 -7.83 19.18 -2.25
CA LEU A 776 -9.10 19.58 -2.86
C LEU A 776 -9.79 20.69 -2.06
N LEU A 777 -9.82 20.55 -0.73
CA LEU A 777 -10.41 21.55 0.17
C LEU A 777 -9.67 22.89 0.11
N SER A 778 -8.35 22.88 -0.01
CA SER A 778 -7.55 24.11 -0.12
C SER A 778 -7.98 24.95 -1.33
N GLY A 779 -8.30 24.30 -2.47
CA GLY A 779 -8.84 24.99 -3.63
C GLY A 779 -10.28 25.47 -3.45
N ILE A 780 -11.19 24.57 -3.08
CA ILE A 780 -12.64 24.87 -3.09
C ILE A 780 -13.02 25.90 -2.01
N THR A 781 -12.41 25.84 -0.82
CA THR A 781 -12.78 26.74 0.29
C THR A 781 -12.47 28.20 0.02
N ILE A 782 -11.44 28.44 -0.80
CA ILE A 782 -11.00 29.77 -1.19
C ILE A 782 -11.96 30.43 -2.18
N ASN A 783 -12.67 29.65 -3.00
CA ASN A 783 -13.57 30.15 -4.03
C ASN A 783 -14.64 31.10 -3.47
N ALA A 784 -15.24 30.72 -2.34
CA ALA A 784 -16.25 31.53 -1.65
C ALA A 784 -15.68 32.86 -1.12
N ALA A 785 -14.46 32.82 -0.57
CA ALA A 785 -13.77 34.01 -0.07
C ALA A 785 -13.40 34.97 -1.21
N ILE A 786 -12.88 34.43 -2.33
CA ILE A 786 -12.54 35.21 -3.53
C ILE A 786 -13.76 35.99 -4.02
N TYR A 787 -14.91 35.34 -4.08
CA TYR A 787 -16.13 35.95 -4.60
C TYR A 787 -16.65 37.12 -3.75
N ILE A 788 -16.51 37.05 -2.42
CA ILE A 788 -16.88 38.15 -1.51
C ILE A 788 -15.87 39.30 -1.60
N VAL A 789 -14.57 39.00 -1.64
CA VAL A 789 -13.50 40.01 -1.68
C VAL A 789 -13.54 40.79 -3.00
N ASP A 790 -13.76 40.12 -4.12
CA ASP A 790 -13.90 40.79 -5.41
C ASP A 790 -15.09 41.77 -5.42
N GLU A 791 -16.26 41.34 -4.94
CA GLU A 791 -17.43 42.20 -4.89
C GLU A 791 -17.22 43.39 -3.93
N TYR A 792 -16.53 43.17 -2.80
CA TYR A 792 -16.14 44.23 -1.89
C TYR A 792 -15.22 45.26 -2.57
N ASN A 793 -14.21 44.80 -3.31
CA ASN A 793 -13.31 45.67 -4.07
C ASN A 793 -14.05 46.47 -5.14
N ARG A 794 -14.95 45.81 -5.86
CA ARG A 794 -15.79 46.45 -6.88
C ARG A 794 -16.70 47.52 -6.27
N LEU A 795 -17.34 47.24 -5.13
CA LEU A 795 -18.18 48.21 -4.43
C LEU A 795 -17.37 49.41 -3.92
N ARG A 796 -16.14 49.20 -3.45
CA ARG A 796 -15.25 50.29 -3.05
C ARG A 796 -14.81 51.17 -4.22
N LYS A 797 -14.53 50.57 -5.38
CA LYS A 797 -14.23 51.33 -6.62
C LYS A 797 -15.43 52.12 -7.12
N GLN A 798 -16.64 51.54 -7.09
CA GLN A 798 -17.86 52.20 -7.57
C GLN A 798 -18.41 53.26 -6.62
N ARG A 799 -18.20 53.11 -5.30
CA ARG A 799 -18.71 54.03 -4.28
C ARG A 799 -17.62 54.36 -3.25
N PRO A 800 -16.69 55.28 -3.56
CA PRO A 800 -15.57 55.62 -2.70
C PRO A 800 -16.00 56.16 -1.32
N GLY A 801 -17.14 56.86 -1.24
CA GLY A 801 -17.67 57.45 0.01
C GLY A 801 -18.35 56.46 0.96
N LEU A 802 -18.48 55.17 0.61
CA LEU A 802 -19.14 54.19 1.47
C LEU A 802 -18.19 53.70 2.57
N SER A 803 -18.65 53.66 3.84
CA SER A 803 -17.88 53.07 4.94
C SER A 803 -17.46 51.63 4.63
N SER A 804 -16.24 51.25 4.99
CA SER A 804 -15.67 49.91 4.73
C SER A 804 -16.58 48.79 5.25
N ILE A 805 -17.21 48.97 6.41
CA ILE A 805 -18.14 47.99 7.00
C ILE A 805 -19.40 47.86 6.13
N LYS A 806 -20.00 48.99 5.74
CA LYS A 806 -21.21 49.00 4.91
C LYS A 806 -20.94 48.42 3.53
N ALA A 807 -19.76 48.67 2.96
CA ALA A 807 -19.35 48.10 1.68
C ALA A 807 -19.19 46.57 1.79
N TYR A 808 -18.57 46.08 2.86
CA TYR A 808 -18.44 44.64 3.12
C TYR A 808 -19.80 43.97 3.35
N LEU A 809 -20.66 44.52 4.20
CA LEU A 809 -22.01 43.99 4.45
C LEU A 809 -22.85 43.93 3.18
N LYS A 810 -22.70 44.92 2.29
CA LYS A 810 -23.38 44.91 1.00
C LYS A 810 -22.81 43.85 0.04
N ALA A 811 -21.49 43.66 0.02
CA ALA A 811 -20.85 42.57 -0.73
C ALA A 811 -21.33 41.21 -0.20
N TRP A 812 -21.23 41.00 1.12
CA TRP A 812 -21.69 39.82 1.83
C TRP A 812 -23.13 39.45 1.48
N ASN A 813 -24.07 40.38 1.69
CA ASN A 813 -25.49 40.13 1.43
C ASN A 813 -25.78 39.83 -0.06
N SER A 814 -24.96 40.34 -0.98
CA SER A 814 -25.11 40.06 -2.40
C SER A 814 -24.57 38.68 -2.80
N LYS A 815 -23.65 38.09 -2.02
CA LYS A 815 -22.90 36.88 -2.43
C LYS A 815 -23.10 35.67 -1.52
N ILE A 816 -23.59 35.85 -0.29
CA ILE A 816 -23.73 34.75 0.66
C ILE A 816 -24.75 33.70 0.20
N THR A 817 -25.83 34.11 -0.49
CA THR A 817 -26.85 33.17 -0.99
C THR A 817 -26.30 32.21 -2.06
N PRO A 818 -25.65 32.67 -3.15
CA PRO A 818 -25.04 31.74 -4.09
C PRO A 818 -23.91 30.93 -3.47
N ILE A 819 -23.09 31.51 -2.59
CA ILE A 819 -22.02 30.77 -1.89
C ILE A 819 -22.59 29.64 -1.03
N PHE A 820 -23.63 29.91 -0.23
CA PHE A 820 -24.28 28.89 0.58
C PHE A 820 -24.90 27.80 -0.30
N LEU A 821 -25.49 28.17 -1.45
CA LEU A 821 -26.02 27.20 -2.40
C LEU A 821 -24.93 26.26 -2.92
N THR A 822 -23.76 26.81 -3.26
CA THR A 822 -22.62 26.02 -3.73
C THR A 822 -22.11 25.09 -2.65
N VAL A 823 -21.84 25.59 -1.43
CA VAL A 823 -21.33 24.73 -0.34
C VAL A 823 -22.31 23.60 0.00
N VAL A 824 -23.61 23.88 0.08
CA VAL A 824 -24.60 22.82 0.34
C VAL A 824 -24.71 21.86 -0.84
N SER A 825 -24.65 22.35 -2.08
CA SER A 825 -24.60 21.52 -3.29
C SER A 825 -23.40 20.57 -3.26
N THR A 826 -22.19 21.10 -3.00
CA THR A 826 -20.98 20.29 -2.86
C THR A 826 -21.13 19.25 -1.75
N VAL A 827 -21.59 19.64 -0.55
CA VAL A 827 -21.81 18.71 0.57
C VAL A 827 -22.78 17.59 0.18
N LEU A 828 -23.92 17.93 -0.44
CA LEU A 828 -24.90 16.96 -0.90
C LEU A 828 -24.34 16.04 -2.01
N GLY A 829 -23.47 16.55 -2.88
CA GLY A 829 -22.80 15.78 -3.92
C GLY A 829 -21.79 14.77 -3.39
N PHE A 830 -21.23 15.00 -2.20
CA PHE A 830 -20.32 14.06 -1.53
C PHE A 830 -21.03 13.01 -0.66
N ILE A 831 -22.29 13.23 -0.26
CA ILE A 831 -23.06 12.25 0.54
C ILE A 831 -23.10 10.84 -0.06
N PRO A 832 -23.28 10.64 -1.38
CA PRO A 832 -23.35 9.30 -1.96
C PRO A 832 -22.08 8.47 -1.74
N PHE A 833 -20.92 9.12 -1.56
CA PHE A 833 -19.64 8.47 -1.27
C PHE A 833 -19.47 8.09 0.21
N MET A 834 -20.32 8.63 1.09
CA MET A 834 -20.38 8.24 2.50
C MET A 834 -21.41 7.14 2.77
N VAL A 835 -22.34 6.91 1.84
CA VAL A 835 -23.40 5.91 1.99
C VAL A 835 -22.91 4.56 1.44
N GLY A 836 -22.82 3.56 2.31
CA GLY A 836 -22.40 2.19 1.98
C GLY A 836 -22.36 1.30 3.22
N THR A 837 -22.34 -0.02 3.02
CA THR A 837 -22.25 -1.02 4.11
C THR A 837 -20.85 -1.08 4.74
N GLN A 838 -19.82 -0.61 4.03
CA GLN A 838 -18.43 -0.55 4.49
C GLN A 838 -17.82 0.82 4.24
N LYS A 839 -16.90 1.26 5.11
CA LYS A 839 -16.11 2.48 4.93
C LYS A 839 -14.99 2.19 3.93
N GLU A 840 -15.22 2.50 2.67
CA GLU A 840 -14.20 2.32 1.63
C GLU A 840 -12.98 3.22 1.88
N GLY A 841 -11.79 2.63 1.81
CA GLY A 841 -10.55 3.26 2.27
C GLY A 841 -10.19 4.57 1.56
N PHE A 842 -10.57 4.74 0.29
CA PHE A 842 -10.30 5.99 -0.43
C PHE A 842 -11.47 6.98 -0.41
N TRP A 843 -12.68 6.52 -0.76
CA TRP A 843 -13.83 7.38 -1.03
C TRP A 843 -14.43 8.01 0.22
N PHE A 844 -14.52 7.22 1.30
CA PHE A 844 -15.15 7.68 2.54
C PHE A 844 -14.31 8.78 3.21
N PRO A 845 -12.97 8.63 3.38
CA PRO A 845 -12.14 9.71 3.94
C PRO A 845 -12.10 10.96 3.07
N LEU A 846 -12.08 10.81 1.74
CA LEU A 846 -12.13 11.95 0.82
C LEU A 846 -13.41 12.78 1.00
N ALA A 847 -14.57 12.10 1.01
CA ALA A 847 -15.87 12.75 1.16
C ALA A 847 -16.07 13.36 2.56
N ALA A 848 -15.78 12.59 3.61
CA ALA A 848 -15.95 13.04 4.99
C ALA A 848 -15.01 14.21 5.34
N GLY A 849 -13.76 14.17 4.88
CA GLY A 849 -12.80 15.27 5.02
C GLY A 849 -13.28 16.54 4.33
N THR A 850 -13.66 16.43 3.06
CA THR A 850 -14.11 17.57 2.25
C THR A 850 -15.39 18.19 2.82
N ILE A 851 -16.38 17.38 3.22
CA ILE A 851 -17.63 17.87 3.84
C ILE A 851 -17.33 18.61 5.16
N GLY A 852 -16.55 17.99 6.05
CA GLY A 852 -16.18 18.61 7.34
C GLY A 852 -15.48 19.94 7.15
N GLY A 853 -14.53 19.97 6.24
CA GLY A 853 -13.78 21.18 5.91
C GLY A 853 -14.61 22.29 5.29
N LEU A 854 -15.52 21.96 4.37
CA LEU A 854 -16.42 22.93 3.75
C LEU A 854 -17.38 23.56 4.77
N LEU A 855 -17.94 22.75 5.68
CA LEU A 855 -18.80 23.25 6.75
C LEU A 855 -18.05 24.22 7.68
N MET A 856 -16.80 23.90 8.06
CA MET A 856 -15.97 24.81 8.86
C MET A 856 -15.52 26.04 8.08
N SER A 857 -15.35 25.95 6.76
CA SER A 857 -14.98 27.10 5.92
C SER A 857 -16.04 28.22 5.95
N ILE A 858 -17.33 27.88 6.05
CA ILE A 858 -18.42 28.87 6.20
C ILE A 858 -18.21 29.70 7.46
N ILE A 859 -17.80 29.07 8.56
CA ILE A 859 -17.51 29.75 9.84
C ILE A 859 -16.30 30.68 9.66
N GLY A 860 -15.26 30.23 8.96
CA GLY A 860 -14.10 31.05 8.59
C GLY A 860 -14.50 32.28 7.78
N ILE A 861 -15.38 32.13 6.80
CA ILE A 861 -15.87 33.23 5.95
C ILE A 861 -16.75 34.22 6.76
N LEU A 862 -17.56 33.72 7.71
CA LEU A 862 -18.39 34.55 8.59
C LEU A 862 -17.57 35.36 9.62
N ILE A 863 -16.54 34.76 10.20
CA ILE A 863 -15.82 35.37 11.35
C ILE A 863 -14.51 36.01 10.89
N LEU A 864 -13.66 35.27 10.20
CA LEU A 864 -12.26 35.66 9.95
C LEU A 864 -12.13 36.65 8.78
N LEU A 865 -12.84 36.42 7.67
CA LEU A 865 -12.79 37.28 6.49
C LEU A 865 -13.14 38.76 6.76
N PRO A 866 -14.22 39.12 7.51
CA PRO A 866 -14.49 40.52 7.81
C PRO A 866 -13.43 41.18 8.69
N LEU A 867 -12.82 40.42 9.61
CA LEU A 867 -11.81 40.94 10.54
C LEU A 867 -10.54 41.41 9.82
N LEU A 868 -10.16 40.70 8.77
CA LEU A 868 -8.97 40.99 7.96
C LEU A 868 -9.23 42.08 6.91
N MET A 869 -10.43 42.11 6.32
CA MET A 869 -10.77 43.06 5.24
C MET A 869 -11.20 44.44 5.74
N VAL A 870 -11.92 44.52 6.86
CA VAL A 870 -12.48 45.78 7.35
C VAL A 870 -11.42 46.59 8.10
N LYS A 871 -11.01 47.72 7.51
CA LYS A 871 -10.21 48.75 8.18
C LYS A 871 -11.10 49.59 9.10
N ARG A 872 -10.69 49.73 10.37
CA ARG A 872 -11.32 50.65 11.32
C ARG A 872 -11.03 52.08 10.85
N LYS A 873 -12.02 52.98 10.86
CA LYS A 873 -11.72 54.42 10.87
C LYS A 873 -11.02 54.68 12.20
N THR A 874 -9.72 54.96 12.16
CA THR A 874 -9.10 55.74 13.22
C THR A 874 -9.87 57.05 13.28
N GLU A 875 -10.55 57.29 14.39
CA GLU A 875 -10.99 58.64 14.74
C GLU A 875 -9.71 59.48 14.85
N GLN A 876 -9.36 60.14 13.75
CA GLN A 876 -8.58 61.37 13.84
C GLN A 876 -9.60 62.42 14.26
N ASN A 877 -9.49 62.83 15.53
CA ASN A 877 -9.97 64.12 16.01
C ASN A 877 -9.40 65.25 15.15
#